data_AF-A0A7X3YC69-F1
#
_entry.id   AF-A0A7X3YC69-F1
#
_cell.length_a   1.000
_cell.length_b   1.000
_cell.length_c   1.000
_cell.angle_alpha   90.00
_cell.angle_beta   90.00
_cell.angle_gamma   90.00
#
_symmetry.space_group_name_H-M   'P 1'
#
loop_
_entity.id
_entity.type
_entity.pdbx_description
1 polymer ?
#
loop_
_entity_poly.entity_id
_entity_poly.type
_entity_poly.pdbx_seq_one_letter_code
_entity_poly.pdbx_strand_id
1 'polypeptide(L)'
;MGESGGADPPPDALEAGRPHSRRARRLDRSLPVEPGTPRLRPGDIVNRSRAAGTGLRGALPFSVTLLLVPLVVAMALDLLPDFIPWIVPWIILPLIPYIKIVETLCKNDVPNLNRNTPESQVFWHMAILVAWAVVYPLLVIFILWAVCNIPTLLLYERLVLLVFCGMLGRLVTITSHDLIHRPKLWMRRLAEFTMGAIAMPNMYTEHVYMHHPNVATPRDRESARIGQSYYHYFLTGLPYVYAESIRIQQRRLARRGLSFWHRSNPFWLWAAMWVAWPVLALIIGGWWGLAAWLFIALFAAWGIRAVDYMQHYGLQRILKPNGKYERIQPHHSWNHSSSSNYLYFSIQRHSDHHDKPTRPYPLLHGLPEDTAPSLPSHYGSMMTLLLFPSAWFRKMNPLVEEWRRKFYPDIKDWRALSSEAYRHRPESVPLISEIIQGAPCLARYMEVCYPLIDSVTGPQFQQITIPDNIGMEPDELLFAQRGLLRLYYGHEFGYPEMIEDMDLAQTDMAVEVAENAQIWCNDQAFQIGVRMMRGHVLGQDAGRPLSNMADAAITQLARVVLDEFVAYRGPVPGDGIAFVALGRLGERRMTFESEVELIALADGTSDIEGNGFVLEDNAGEFCRRFDKVAAEWSANNMLVKSISLRPPGSGFDNVTGALERFANGAGEPDADVLREAVSARIVCVFGDRPDEFAERFEEARRSILLRHAASAADIVRPSPR
;
A
#
# COMPACT_ATOMS: atom_id res chain seq x y z
N MET A 1 -86.03 17.85 2.88
CA MET A 1 -86.22 17.28 1.52
C MET A 1 -84.94 17.55 0.76
N GLY A 2 -84.40 16.58 0.03
CA GLY A 2 -83.00 16.60 -0.46
C GLY A 2 -81.99 16.34 0.69
N GLU A 3 -80.91 15.56 0.58
CA GLU A 3 -79.96 15.28 -0.53
C GLU A 3 -79.09 16.50 -0.90
N SER A 4 -77.77 16.40 -1.13
CA SER A 4 -76.73 15.37 -0.87
C SER A 4 -75.34 15.98 -1.18
N GLY A 5 -74.16 15.51 -0.75
CA GLY A 5 -73.83 14.44 0.20
C GLY A 5 -72.34 14.02 0.10
N GLY A 6 -71.65 13.92 1.25
CA GLY A 6 -70.30 13.30 1.40
C GLY A 6 -69.07 14.16 1.05
N ALA A 7 -67.87 13.89 1.58
CA ALA A 7 -67.49 13.07 2.76
C ALA A 7 -66.03 13.36 3.19
N ASP A 8 -65.75 13.58 4.48
CA ASP A 8 -64.40 13.79 5.08
C ASP A 8 -64.49 13.87 6.63
N PRO A 9 -63.39 13.87 7.45
CA PRO A 9 -62.12 13.14 7.40
C PRO A 9 -62.12 11.97 8.45
N PRO A 10 -61.80 12.08 9.78
CA PRO A 10 -60.63 12.57 10.56
C PRO A 10 -59.75 11.42 11.19
N PRO A 11 -58.70 11.68 12.03
CA PRO A 11 -57.57 10.74 12.27
C PRO A 11 -57.22 10.40 13.76
N ASP A 12 -55.94 10.05 14.00
CA ASP A 12 -55.13 10.19 15.24
C ASP A 12 -54.92 9.05 16.26
N ALA A 13 -53.70 9.13 16.84
CA ALA A 13 -52.92 8.18 17.63
C ALA A 13 -53.35 7.96 19.09
N LEU A 14 -52.80 6.90 19.74
CA LEU A 14 -51.88 7.05 20.90
C LEU A 14 -51.34 5.73 21.51
N GLU A 15 -50.31 5.91 22.36
CA GLU A 15 -49.87 5.08 23.50
C GLU A 15 -49.21 3.69 23.32
N ALA A 16 -48.72 3.15 24.44
CA ALA A 16 -47.56 2.26 24.52
C ALA A 16 -47.68 1.17 25.61
N GLY A 17 -46.90 0.08 25.47
CA GLY A 17 -46.78 -0.93 26.53
C GLY A 17 -46.00 -2.20 26.14
N ARG A 18 -45.21 -2.72 27.09
CA ARG A 18 -44.64 -4.08 27.15
C ARG A 18 -44.84 -4.59 28.59
N PRO A 19 -44.64 -5.89 28.94
CA PRO A 19 -44.49 -7.10 28.11
C PRO A 19 -45.41 -8.29 28.56
N HIS A 20 -45.27 -9.44 27.88
CA HIS A 20 -45.33 -10.85 28.39
C HIS A 20 -46.34 -11.86 27.79
N SER A 21 -45.77 -13.06 27.56
CA SER A 21 -46.37 -14.41 27.71
C SER A 21 -47.11 -15.12 26.54
N ARG A 22 -46.44 -16.16 26.04
CA ARG A 22 -46.93 -17.51 25.65
C ARG A 22 -48.45 -17.73 25.46
N ARG A 23 -48.89 -17.94 24.20
CA ARG A 23 -49.33 -19.27 23.70
C ARG A 23 -49.54 -19.29 22.18
N ALA A 24 -49.63 -20.50 21.61
CA ALA A 24 -49.57 -20.75 20.16
C ALA A 24 -50.90 -21.26 19.55
N ARG A 25 -51.12 -20.90 18.27
CA ARG A 25 -51.79 -21.69 17.21
C ARG A 25 -51.05 -21.37 15.89
N ARG A 26 -50.48 -22.35 15.16
CA ARG A 26 -51.12 -23.31 14.23
C ARG A 26 -51.72 -22.65 12.96
N LEU A 27 -50.88 -22.56 11.93
CA LEU A 27 -51.11 -22.50 10.46
C LEU A 27 -49.71 -22.67 9.83
N ASP A 28 -49.48 -23.34 8.70
CA ASP A 28 -50.18 -24.46 8.06
C ASP A 28 -49.11 -25.45 7.49
N ARG A 29 -49.48 -26.67 7.07
CA ARG A 29 -48.59 -27.66 6.45
C ARG A 29 -49.24 -28.38 5.28
N SER A 30 -48.93 -27.95 4.07
CA SER A 30 -49.44 -28.53 2.82
C SER A 30 -48.43 -28.42 1.66
N LEU A 31 -47.36 -29.22 1.73
CA LEU A 31 -46.56 -29.61 0.56
C LEU A 31 -46.49 -31.15 0.52
N PRO A 32 -46.59 -31.79 -0.66
CA PRO A 32 -46.70 -33.24 -0.78
C PRO A 32 -45.39 -33.95 -0.43
N VAL A 33 -45.51 -35.16 0.12
CA VAL A 33 -44.40 -36.05 0.44
C VAL A 33 -44.46 -37.26 -0.48
N GLU A 34 -43.37 -37.56 -1.19
CA GLU A 34 -43.29 -38.74 -2.04
C GLU A 34 -43.37 -40.05 -1.23
N PRO A 35 -44.18 -41.04 -1.67
CA PRO A 35 -44.31 -42.31 -0.98
C PRO A 35 -43.15 -43.25 -1.33
N GLY A 36 -42.10 -43.30 -0.48
CA GLY A 36 -40.98 -44.23 -0.72
C GLY A 36 -40.02 -44.51 0.45
N THR A 37 -40.03 -43.73 1.53
CA THR A 37 -39.05 -43.90 2.63
C THR A 37 -39.64 -44.59 3.87
N PRO A 38 -39.06 -45.69 4.36
CA PRO A 38 -39.53 -46.35 5.58
C PRO A 38 -39.19 -45.52 6.82
N ARG A 39 -40.13 -45.43 7.77
CA ARG A 39 -39.92 -44.73 9.05
C ARG A 39 -38.98 -45.55 9.96
N LEU A 40 -37.69 -45.22 9.93
CA LEU A 40 -36.68 -45.75 10.87
C LEU A 40 -37.05 -45.46 12.33
N ARG A 41 -36.70 -46.36 13.25
CA ARG A 41 -36.97 -46.17 14.68
C ARG A 41 -35.83 -45.35 15.32
N PRO A 42 -36.06 -44.62 16.42
CA PRO A 42 -35.04 -43.76 17.03
C PRO A 42 -33.72 -44.46 17.44
N GLY A 43 -33.72 -45.79 17.61
CA GLY A 43 -32.51 -46.56 17.93
C GLY A 43 -31.60 -46.84 16.74
N ASP A 44 -32.12 -46.89 15.50
CA ASP A 44 -31.37 -47.32 14.32
C ASP A 44 -30.30 -46.30 13.88
N ILE A 45 -30.50 -45.03 14.28
CA ILE A 45 -29.71 -43.86 13.88
C ILE A 45 -28.29 -43.89 14.45
N VAL A 46 -28.06 -44.58 15.59
CA VAL A 46 -26.81 -44.47 16.36
C VAL A 46 -25.67 -45.31 15.78
N ASN A 47 -25.96 -46.40 15.04
CA ASN A 47 -24.95 -47.44 14.75
C ASN A 47 -24.81 -47.88 13.27
N ARG A 48 -25.44 -47.19 12.30
CA ARG A 48 -25.31 -47.51 10.86
C ARG A 48 -25.00 -46.31 9.94
N SER A 49 -23.95 -45.55 10.25
CA SER A 49 -23.03 -45.02 9.22
C SER A 49 -21.83 -44.29 9.82
N ARG A 50 -20.66 -44.95 9.87
CA ARG A 50 -19.40 -44.21 9.62
C ARG A 50 -19.42 -43.88 8.13
N ALA A 51 -19.55 -42.60 7.79
CA ALA A 51 -19.51 -42.18 6.39
C ALA A 51 -18.19 -42.68 5.74
N ALA A 52 -18.26 -43.16 4.50
CA ALA A 52 -17.11 -43.71 3.81
C ALA A 52 -15.98 -42.67 3.77
N GLY A 53 -14.80 -43.03 4.28
CA GLY A 53 -13.64 -42.13 4.35
C GLY A 53 -13.48 -41.29 5.63
N THR A 54 -14.42 -41.24 6.58
CA THR A 54 -14.25 -40.41 7.81
C THR A 54 -13.51 -41.09 8.95
N GLY A 55 -13.59 -42.43 9.05
CA GLY A 55 -12.86 -43.22 10.04
C GLY A 55 -11.36 -43.39 9.71
N LEU A 56 -10.61 -43.99 10.63
CA LEU A 56 -9.15 -44.19 10.55
C LEU A 56 -8.62 -44.55 9.15
N ARG A 57 -9.25 -45.51 8.45
CA ARG A 57 -8.82 -45.92 7.08
C ARG A 57 -8.79 -44.79 6.05
N GLY A 58 -9.66 -43.78 6.17
CA GLY A 58 -9.65 -42.59 5.29
C GLY A 58 -8.77 -41.45 5.80
N ALA A 59 -8.35 -41.49 7.07
CA ALA A 59 -7.33 -40.61 7.63
C ALA A 59 -5.90 -41.11 7.32
N LEU A 60 -5.71 -42.42 7.09
CA LEU A 60 -4.39 -43.04 6.85
C LEU A 60 -3.56 -42.33 5.76
N PRO A 61 -4.08 -41.98 4.56
CA PRO A 61 -3.27 -41.29 3.54
C PRO A 61 -2.68 -39.95 3.99
N PHE A 62 -3.42 -39.17 4.79
CA PHE A 62 -2.91 -37.94 5.39
C PHE A 62 -1.86 -38.21 6.48
N SER A 63 -1.99 -39.32 7.21
CA SER A 63 -1.02 -39.72 8.25
C SER A 63 0.33 -40.19 7.69
N VAL A 64 0.41 -40.58 6.41
CA VAL A 64 1.69 -40.93 5.73
C VAL A 64 2.70 -39.79 5.84
N THR A 65 2.23 -38.53 5.93
CA THR A 65 3.09 -37.37 6.15
C THR A 65 3.95 -37.48 7.42
N LEU A 66 3.44 -38.08 8.50
CA LEU A 66 4.18 -38.27 9.75
C LEU A 66 5.36 -39.24 9.60
N LEU A 67 5.38 -40.10 8.57
CA LEU A 67 6.53 -40.97 8.27
C LEU A 67 7.76 -40.20 7.78
N LEU A 68 7.61 -38.92 7.40
CA LEU A 68 8.74 -38.04 7.12
C LEU A 68 9.55 -37.73 8.39
N VAL A 69 8.94 -37.78 9.57
CA VAL A 69 9.61 -37.48 10.86
C VAL A 69 10.70 -38.50 11.22
N PRO A 70 10.43 -39.83 11.29
CA PRO A 70 11.49 -40.81 11.55
C PRO A 70 12.55 -40.84 10.44
N LEU A 71 12.23 -40.44 9.20
CA LEU A 71 13.23 -40.26 8.15
C LEU A 71 14.21 -39.12 8.48
N VAL A 72 13.74 -37.94 8.92
CA VAL A 72 14.68 -36.86 9.33
C VAL A 72 15.52 -37.28 10.53
N VAL A 73 14.93 -38.00 11.49
CA VAL A 73 15.64 -38.51 12.66
C VAL A 73 16.71 -39.53 12.26
N ALA A 74 16.41 -40.46 11.33
CA ALA A 74 17.38 -41.41 10.82
C ALA A 74 18.52 -40.76 10.03
N MET A 75 18.24 -39.72 9.24
CA MET A 75 19.26 -38.91 8.57
C MET A 75 20.13 -38.13 9.58
N ALA A 76 19.53 -37.54 10.61
CA ALA A 76 20.25 -36.75 11.62
C ALA A 76 21.12 -37.61 12.55
N LEU A 77 20.75 -38.87 12.78
CA LEU A 77 21.50 -39.84 13.58
C LEU A 77 22.49 -40.67 12.75
N ASP A 78 22.73 -40.32 11.48
CA ASP A 78 23.63 -41.03 10.56
C ASP A 78 23.32 -42.54 10.43
N LEU A 79 22.04 -42.90 10.48
CA LEU A 79 21.55 -44.27 10.25
C LEU A 79 21.37 -44.58 8.75
N LEU A 80 21.65 -43.60 7.90
CA LEU A 80 21.41 -43.60 6.45
C LEU A 80 22.51 -42.84 5.67
N PRO A 81 23.82 -43.11 5.90
CA PRO A 81 24.93 -42.31 5.35
C PRO A 81 24.89 -42.20 3.82
N ASP A 82 24.84 -43.34 3.13
CA ASP A 82 24.74 -43.41 1.67
C ASP A 82 23.42 -42.84 1.10
N PHE A 83 22.43 -42.53 1.93
CA PHE A 83 21.12 -42.07 1.47
C PHE A 83 21.08 -40.56 1.25
N ILE A 84 21.78 -39.76 2.08
CA ILE A 84 21.68 -38.29 2.07
C ILE A 84 22.05 -37.68 0.70
N PRO A 85 23.16 -38.08 0.03
CA PRO A 85 23.49 -37.52 -1.30
C PRO A 85 22.44 -37.82 -2.36
N TRP A 86 21.87 -39.03 -2.35
CA TRP A 86 20.79 -39.42 -3.26
C TRP A 86 19.46 -38.73 -2.93
N ILE A 87 19.23 -38.38 -1.67
CA ILE A 87 18.01 -37.71 -1.24
C ILE A 87 17.97 -36.23 -1.63
N VAL A 88 19.10 -35.57 -1.92
CA VAL A 88 19.13 -34.15 -2.32
C VAL A 88 18.34 -33.85 -3.60
N PRO A 89 18.53 -34.58 -4.73
CA PRO A 89 17.65 -34.49 -5.90
C PRO A 89 16.18 -34.71 -5.57
N TRP A 90 15.86 -35.65 -4.68
CA TRP A 90 14.48 -35.88 -4.25
C TRP A 90 13.96 -34.73 -3.40
N ILE A 91 14.73 -34.14 -2.46
CA ILE A 91 14.31 -33.03 -1.58
C ILE A 91 13.95 -31.75 -2.36
N ILE A 92 14.52 -31.56 -3.56
CA ILE A 92 14.15 -30.45 -4.46
C ILE A 92 12.93 -30.82 -5.35
N LEU A 93 12.64 -32.11 -5.52
CA LEU A 93 11.51 -32.65 -6.30
C LEU A 93 10.50 -33.55 -5.51
N PRO A 94 10.25 -33.40 -4.18
CA PRO A 94 9.88 -34.51 -3.28
C PRO A 94 8.40 -34.88 -3.31
N LEU A 95 7.68 -34.45 -4.34
CA LEU A 95 6.28 -34.78 -4.53
C LEU A 95 6.10 -35.99 -5.46
N ILE A 96 6.93 -36.20 -6.47
CA ILE A 96 6.66 -37.22 -7.51
C ILE A 96 6.54 -38.67 -6.96
N PRO A 97 7.47 -39.22 -6.17
CA PRO A 97 7.33 -40.61 -5.69
C PRO A 97 6.24 -40.75 -4.61
N TYR A 98 6.10 -39.75 -3.74
CA TYR A 98 5.01 -39.70 -2.75
C TYR A 98 3.64 -39.66 -3.44
N ILE A 99 3.46 -38.77 -4.42
CA ILE A 99 2.27 -38.67 -5.27
C ILE A 99 2.02 -40.03 -5.92
N LYS A 100 3.01 -40.63 -6.59
CA LYS A 100 2.82 -41.90 -7.31
C LYS A 100 2.45 -43.07 -6.40
N ILE A 101 2.99 -43.12 -5.18
CA ILE A 101 2.58 -44.09 -4.13
C ILE A 101 1.13 -43.83 -3.71
N VAL A 102 0.79 -42.58 -3.41
CA VAL A 102 -0.56 -42.18 -2.98
C VAL A 102 -1.60 -42.38 -4.09
N GLU A 103 -1.25 -42.13 -5.34
CA GLU A 103 -2.04 -42.41 -6.55
C GLU A 103 -2.31 -43.90 -6.71
N THR A 104 -1.27 -44.73 -6.58
CA THR A 104 -1.39 -46.19 -6.63
C THR A 104 -2.28 -46.72 -5.50
N LEU A 105 -2.21 -46.14 -4.30
CA LEU A 105 -3.01 -46.55 -3.14
C LEU A 105 -4.45 -46.00 -3.11
N CYS A 106 -4.67 -44.79 -3.66
CA CYS A 106 -5.93 -44.05 -3.51
C CYS A 106 -6.70 -43.84 -4.83
N LYS A 107 -6.17 -44.30 -5.97
CA LYS A 107 -6.73 -44.12 -7.33
C LYS A 107 -6.89 -42.63 -7.71
N ASN A 108 -5.81 -41.88 -7.54
CA ASN A 108 -5.62 -40.48 -7.91
C ASN A 108 -6.50 -39.42 -7.20
N ASP A 109 -7.72 -39.74 -6.77
CA ASP A 109 -8.67 -38.76 -6.23
C ASP A 109 -8.75 -38.74 -4.70
N VAL A 110 -8.68 -37.54 -4.12
CA VAL A 110 -9.19 -37.31 -2.75
C VAL A 110 -10.72 -37.23 -2.82
N PRO A 111 -11.47 -38.11 -2.14
CA PRO A 111 -12.93 -38.10 -2.23
C PRO A 111 -13.53 -36.81 -1.64
N ASN A 112 -14.62 -36.31 -2.26
CA ASN A 112 -15.43 -35.24 -1.72
C ASN A 112 -16.35 -35.80 -0.60
N LEU A 113 -15.84 -35.87 0.63
CA LEU A 113 -16.60 -36.39 1.79
C LEU A 113 -17.85 -35.54 2.08
N ASN A 114 -18.88 -36.12 2.71
CA ASN A 114 -20.15 -35.42 2.95
C ASN A 114 -19.94 -34.14 3.81
N ARG A 115 -20.23 -32.96 3.23
CA ARG A 115 -20.06 -31.65 3.90
C ARG A 115 -20.83 -31.51 5.22
N ASN A 116 -21.87 -32.32 5.42
CA ASN A 116 -22.72 -32.32 6.61
C ASN A 116 -22.28 -33.34 7.68
N THR A 117 -21.16 -34.05 7.48
CA THR A 117 -20.56 -34.92 8.49
C THR A 117 -20.20 -34.12 9.76
N PRO A 118 -20.67 -34.52 10.96
CA PRO A 118 -20.31 -33.87 12.21
C PRO A 118 -18.80 -33.95 12.52
N GLU A 119 -18.22 -32.90 13.13
CA GLU A 119 -16.78 -32.87 13.50
C GLU A 119 -16.35 -34.09 14.34
N SER A 120 -17.24 -34.67 15.15
CA SER A 120 -16.98 -35.87 15.95
C SER A 120 -16.68 -37.12 15.11
N GLN A 121 -17.14 -37.20 13.86
CA GLN A 121 -16.87 -38.35 12.98
C GLN A 121 -15.50 -38.27 12.29
N VAL A 122 -14.93 -37.08 12.12
CA VAL A 122 -13.58 -36.86 11.53
C VAL A 122 -12.48 -36.79 12.59
N PHE A 123 -12.70 -37.41 13.76
CA PHE A 123 -11.77 -37.44 14.89
C PHE A 123 -10.33 -37.82 14.48
N TRP A 124 -10.17 -38.87 13.64
CA TRP A 124 -8.84 -39.34 13.22
C TRP A 124 -8.11 -38.34 12.31
N HIS A 125 -8.83 -37.60 11.49
CA HIS A 125 -8.26 -36.51 10.68
C HIS A 125 -7.77 -35.34 11.54
N MET A 126 -8.51 -35.01 12.60
CA MET A 126 -8.12 -33.98 13.59
C MET A 126 -6.94 -34.45 14.46
N ALA A 127 -6.87 -35.73 14.81
CA ALA A 127 -5.78 -36.30 15.58
C ALA A 127 -4.42 -36.17 14.88
N ILE A 128 -4.38 -36.25 13.54
CA ILE A 128 -3.16 -36.04 12.74
C ILE A 128 -2.68 -34.57 12.84
N LEU A 129 -3.58 -33.60 12.85
CA LEU A 129 -3.23 -32.18 13.03
C LEU A 129 -2.63 -31.93 14.42
N VAL A 130 -3.26 -32.48 15.46
CA VAL A 130 -2.77 -32.37 16.85
C VAL A 130 -1.43 -33.11 17.02
N ALA A 131 -1.23 -34.24 16.35
CA ALA A 131 0.05 -34.94 16.33
C ALA A 131 1.14 -34.07 15.70
N TRP A 132 0.91 -33.49 14.52
CA TRP A 132 1.87 -32.57 13.89
C TRP A 132 2.18 -31.36 14.76
N ALA A 133 1.17 -30.78 15.41
CA ALA A 133 1.31 -29.62 16.28
C ALA A 133 2.22 -29.87 17.50
N VAL A 134 2.27 -31.11 18.00
CA VAL A 134 3.15 -31.53 19.11
C VAL A 134 4.51 -32.04 18.62
N VAL A 135 4.52 -32.83 17.54
CA VAL A 135 5.74 -33.50 17.03
C VAL A 135 6.71 -32.50 16.39
N TYR A 136 6.22 -31.48 15.68
CA TYR A 136 7.11 -30.56 14.97
C TYR A 136 7.97 -29.67 15.89
N PRO A 137 7.44 -29.02 16.96
CA PRO A 137 8.27 -28.31 17.92
C PRO A 137 9.39 -29.19 18.51
N LEU A 138 9.10 -30.46 18.83
CA LEU A 138 10.08 -31.42 19.31
C LEU A 138 11.11 -31.78 18.24
N LEU A 139 10.69 -31.91 16.97
CA LEU A 139 11.59 -32.14 15.84
C LEU A 139 12.51 -30.95 15.59
N VAL A 140 12.03 -29.71 15.68
CA VAL A 140 12.89 -28.51 15.56
C VAL A 140 13.96 -28.51 16.64
N ILE A 141 13.58 -28.76 17.90
CA ILE A 141 14.53 -28.85 19.03
C ILE A 141 15.58 -29.95 18.78
N PHE A 142 15.14 -31.14 18.35
CA PHE A 142 16.03 -32.26 18.05
C PHE A 142 16.98 -31.96 16.86
N ILE A 143 16.48 -31.35 15.78
CA ILE A 143 17.31 -31.00 14.61
C ILE A 143 18.30 -29.90 14.97
N LEU A 144 17.91 -28.87 15.72
CA LEU A 144 18.84 -27.86 16.25
C LEU A 144 19.93 -28.49 17.10
N TRP A 145 19.59 -29.45 17.98
CA TRP A 145 20.57 -30.19 18.75
C TRP A 145 21.52 -30.97 17.84
N ALA A 146 20.99 -31.75 16.88
CA ALA A 146 21.76 -32.57 15.97
C ALA A 146 22.76 -31.76 15.13
N VAL A 147 22.29 -30.69 14.44
CA VAL A 147 23.14 -29.87 13.56
C VAL A 147 24.14 -28.99 14.31
N CYS A 148 24.06 -28.91 15.63
CA CYS A 148 25.05 -28.23 16.48
C CYS A 148 26.00 -29.21 17.18
N ASN A 149 25.50 -30.35 17.69
CA ASN A 149 26.21 -31.18 18.66
C ASN A 149 26.72 -32.53 18.12
N ILE A 150 26.18 -33.05 17.00
CA ILE A 150 26.72 -34.28 16.40
C ILE A 150 27.96 -33.90 15.58
N PRO A 151 29.16 -34.46 15.86
CA PRO A 151 30.40 -34.03 15.20
C PRO A 151 30.59 -34.65 13.81
N THR A 152 29.99 -35.82 13.54
CA THR A 152 30.14 -36.55 12.26
C THR A 152 29.44 -35.88 11.09
N LEU A 153 28.31 -35.19 11.33
CA LEU A 153 27.52 -34.53 10.27
C LEU A 153 28.36 -33.50 9.49
N LEU A 154 28.48 -33.70 8.19
CA LEU A 154 29.16 -32.78 7.28
C LEU A 154 28.32 -31.51 7.05
N LEU A 155 28.95 -30.42 6.59
CA LEU A 155 28.26 -29.13 6.43
C LEU A 155 27.05 -29.21 5.49
N TYR A 156 27.15 -29.96 4.38
CA TYR A 156 26.01 -30.13 3.47
C TYR A 156 24.86 -30.92 4.12
N GLU A 157 25.15 -31.86 5.01
CA GLU A 157 24.15 -32.69 5.70
C GLU A 157 23.37 -31.85 6.70
N ARG A 158 24.08 -30.99 7.45
CA ARG A 158 23.47 -29.97 8.31
C ARG A 158 22.54 -29.06 7.49
N LEU A 159 22.99 -28.54 6.35
CA LEU A 159 22.16 -27.71 5.46
C LEU A 159 20.93 -28.46 4.91
N VAL A 160 21.08 -29.72 4.52
CA VAL A 160 19.98 -30.58 4.05
C VAL A 160 18.96 -30.84 5.15
N LEU A 161 19.40 -31.12 6.38
CA LEU A 161 18.52 -31.29 7.55
C LEU A 161 17.76 -29.99 7.88
N LEU A 162 18.41 -28.82 7.78
CA LEU A 162 17.78 -27.52 7.97
C LEU A 162 16.72 -27.21 6.90
N VAL A 163 17.04 -27.45 5.63
CA VAL A 163 16.08 -27.31 4.51
C VAL A 163 14.89 -28.25 4.72
N PHE A 164 15.12 -29.53 5.02
CA PHE A 164 14.04 -30.49 5.19
C PHE A 164 13.17 -30.17 6.42
N CYS A 165 13.76 -29.73 7.52
CA CYS A 165 13.03 -29.24 8.69
C CYS A 165 12.15 -28.02 8.34
N GLY A 166 12.66 -27.05 7.56
CA GLY A 166 11.87 -25.93 7.02
C GLY A 166 10.74 -26.37 6.08
N MET A 167 10.96 -27.39 5.24
CA MET A 167 9.92 -27.98 4.38
C MET A 167 8.79 -28.65 5.20
N LEU A 168 9.11 -29.25 6.34
CA LEU A 168 8.13 -29.75 7.31
C LEU A 168 7.46 -28.60 8.08
N GLY A 169 8.15 -27.49 8.34
CA GLY A 169 7.54 -26.27 8.91
C GLY A 169 6.42 -25.71 8.04
N ARG A 170 6.61 -25.67 6.71
CA ARG A 170 5.53 -25.35 5.75
C ARG A 170 4.34 -26.31 5.87
N LEU A 171 4.59 -27.63 5.94
CA LEU A 171 3.53 -28.63 6.09
C LEU A 171 2.75 -28.41 7.41
N VAL A 172 3.47 -28.14 8.49
CA VAL A 172 2.91 -27.89 9.81
C VAL A 172 2.10 -26.59 9.82
N THR A 173 2.50 -25.58 9.06
CA THR A 173 1.69 -24.37 8.86
C THR A 173 0.30 -24.69 8.28
N ILE A 174 0.20 -25.64 7.36
CA ILE A 174 -1.09 -26.11 6.82
C ILE A 174 -1.92 -26.81 7.91
N THR A 175 -1.28 -27.54 8.84
CA THR A 175 -2.01 -28.15 9.97
C THR A 175 -2.47 -27.11 10.99
N SER A 176 -1.62 -26.12 11.31
CA SER A 176 -1.94 -24.98 12.15
C SER A 176 -3.06 -24.14 11.55
N HIS A 177 -3.07 -23.95 10.22
CA HIS A 177 -4.11 -23.27 9.46
C HIS A 177 -5.51 -23.88 9.72
N ASP A 178 -5.68 -25.21 9.61
CA ASP A 178 -6.98 -25.81 9.94
C ASP A 178 -7.32 -25.63 11.44
N LEU A 179 -6.34 -25.77 12.33
CA LEU A 179 -6.51 -25.64 13.78
C LEU A 179 -6.93 -24.22 14.24
N ILE A 180 -6.44 -23.15 13.61
CA ILE A 180 -6.83 -21.77 13.97
C ILE A 180 -8.30 -21.45 13.65
N HIS A 181 -8.87 -22.10 12.63
CA HIS A 181 -10.28 -21.96 12.25
C HIS A 181 -11.24 -22.75 13.14
N ARG A 182 -10.76 -23.77 13.88
CA ARG A 182 -11.59 -24.57 14.79
C ARG A 182 -12.22 -23.69 15.89
N PRO A 183 -13.40 -24.04 16.43
CA PRO A 183 -14.09 -23.21 17.44
C PRO A 183 -13.45 -23.24 18.84
N LYS A 184 -12.62 -24.25 19.15
CA LYS A 184 -12.13 -24.51 20.52
C LYS A 184 -10.86 -23.70 20.79
N LEU A 185 -10.85 -22.93 21.89
CA LEU A 185 -9.72 -22.04 22.23
C LEU A 185 -8.37 -22.79 22.33
N TRP A 186 -8.35 -24.00 22.89
CA TRP A 186 -7.10 -24.76 23.04
C TRP A 186 -6.49 -25.17 21.70
N MET A 187 -7.30 -25.43 20.65
CA MET A 187 -6.80 -25.74 19.31
C MET A 187 -6.08 -24.54 18.70
N ARG A 188 -6.63 -23.34 18.90
CA ARG A 188 -6.03 -22.08 18.46
C ARG A 188 -4.73 -21.77 19.19
N ARG A 189 -4.70 -21.94 20.52
CA ARG A 189 -3.48 -21.73 21.32
C ARG A 189 -2.39 -22.75 21.01
N LEU A 190 -2.77 -24.01 20.75
CA LEU A 190 -1.84 -25.03 20.26
C LEU A 190 -1.25 -24.61 18.90
N ALA A 191 -2.07 -24.18 17.95
CA ALA A 191 -1.58 -23.69 16.66
C ALA A 191 -0.66 -22.46 16.78
N GLU A 192 -1.04 -21.44 17.56
CA GLU A 192 -0.17 -20.26 17.82
C GLU A 192 1.17 -20.65 18.47
N PHE A 193 1.17 -21.63 19.37
CA PHE A 193 2.41 -22.18 19.96
C PHE A 193 3.27 -22.92 18.92
N THR A 194 2.67 -23.83 18.15
CA THR A 194 3.36 -24.58 17.08
C THR A 194 3.95 -23.63 16.02
N MET A 195 3.21 -22.60 15.63
CA MET A 195 3.69 -21.57 14.69
C MET A 195 4.80 -20.69 15.27
N GLY A 196 4.92 -20.61 16.60
CA GLY A 196 6.06 -20.01 17.29
C GLY A 196 7.39 -20.69 16.93
N ALA A 197 7.39 -21.99 16.64
CA ALA A 197 8.59 -22.73 16.24
C ALA A 197 9.20 -22.25 14.90
N ILE A 198 8.42 -21.54 14.08
CA ILE A 198 8.85 -20.88 12.84
C ILE A 198 8.60 -19.36 12.88
N ALA A 199 8.68 -18.77 14.08
CA ALA A 199 8.59 -17.33 14.34
C ALA A 199 7.25 -16.62 13.99
N MET A 200 6.20 -17.34 13.58
CA MET A 200 4.90 -16.76 13.17
C MET A 200 3.72 -17.03 14.15
N PRO A 201 3.87 -16.84 15.48
CA PRO A 201 2.82 -17.16 16.46
C PRO A 201 1.55 -16.30 16.32
N ASN A 202 1.62 -15.20 15.56
CA ASN A 202 0.51 -14.29 15.25
C ASN A 202 -0.46 -14.81 14.17
N MET A 203 -0.17 -15.96 13.53
CA MET A 203 -0.91 -16.49 12.36
C MET A 203 -2.44 -16.50 12.54
N TYR A 204 -2.96 -16.77 13.75
CA TYR A 204 -4.39 -16.72 14.03
C TYR A 204 -5.01 -15.32 13.79
N THR A 205 -4.27 -14.24 14.08
CA THR A 205 -4.75 -12.87 13.86
C THR A 205 -4.58 -12.40 12.43
N GLU A 206 -3.42 -12.67 11.86
CA GLU A 206 -3.09 -12.50 10.44
C GLU A 206 -4.18 -13.16 9.58
N HIS A 207 -4.31 -14.47 9.67
CA HIS A 207 -5.15 -15.20 8.74
C HIS A 207 -6.67 -15.01 8.99
N VAL A 208 -7.14 -15.05 10.25
CA VAL A 208 -8.60 -15.00 10.56
C VAL A 208 -9.14 -13.55 10.62
N TYR A 209 -8.30 -12.55 10.88
CA TYR A 209 -8.75 -11.16 11.04
C TYR A 209 -8.13 -10.13 10.08
N MET A 210 -7.07 -10.49 9.34
CA MET A 210 -6.53 -9.69 8.23
C MET A 210 -6.92 -10.31 6.89
N HIS A 211 -6.43 -11.51 6.58
CA HIS A 211 -6.63 -12.16 5.28
C HIS A 211 -8.10 -12.49 5.02
N HIS A 212 -8.73 -13.42 5.76
CA HIS A 212 -10.09 -13.86 5.42
C HIS A 212 -11.15 -12.75 5.22
N PRO A 213 -11.21 -11.66 6.01
CA PRO A 213 -12.15 -10.57 5.73
C PRO A 213 -11.80 -9.77 4.45
N ASN A 214 -10.51 -9.57 4.19
CA ASN A 214 -10.00 -8.66 3.16
C ASN A 214 -9.40 -9.37 1.94
N VAL A 215 -9.45 -10.71 1.88
CA VAL A 215 -8.90 -11.53 0.79
C VAL A 215 -9.41 -11.06 -0.56
N ALA A 216 -8.53 -11.05 -1.56
CA ALA A 216 -8.75 -10.48 -2.89
C ALA A 216 -9.13 -8.98 -2.88
N THR A 217 -8.97 -8.26 -1.77
CA THR A 217 -9.08 -6.79 -1.73
C THR A 217 -7.70 -6.17 -1.51
N PRO A 218 -7.47 -4.92 -1.96
CA PRO A 218 -6.25 -4.18 -1.66
C PRO A 218 -5.84 -4.02 -0.18
N ARG A 219 -6.76 -4.25 0.76
CA ARG A 219 -6.51 -4.25 2.22
C ARG A 219 -5.89 -5.55 2.71
N ASP A 220 -5.74 -6.55 1.85
CA ASP A 220 -4.98 -7.77 2.10
C ASP A 220 -3.69 -7.78 1.27
N ARG A 221 -2.53 -7.69 1.92
CA ARG A 221 -1.23 -7.88 1.24
C ARG A 221 -0.86 -9.35 1.02
N GLU A 222 -1.63 -10.30 1.53
CA GLU A 222 -1.47 -11.74 1.26
C GLU A 222 -2.07 -12.13 -0.10
N SER A 223 -2.96 -11.30 -0.65
CA SER A 223 -3.47 -11.43 -2.02
C SER A 223 -2.49 -10.83 -3.03
N ALA A 224 -1.71 -11.70 -3.68
CA ALA A 224 -0.68 -11.31 -4.64
C ALA A 224 -1.28 -10.70 -5.93
N ARG A 225 -0.71 -9.59 -6.41
CA ARG A 225 -1.19 -8.86 -7.60
C ARG A 225 -0.65 -9.45 -8.91
N ILE A 226 -1.39 -9.23 -10.00
CA ILE A 226 -0.90 -9.54 -11.35
C ILE A 226 0.39 -8.73 -11.63
N GLY A 227 1.43 -9.39 -12.15
CA GLY A 227 2.75 -8.80 -12.39
C GLY A 227 3.62 -8.62 -11.13
N GLN A 228 3.11 -8.85 -9.92
CA GLN A 228 3.91 -8.78 -8.70
C GLN A 228 4.82 -10.02 -8.62
N SER A 229 6.13 -9.84 -8.51
CA SER A 229 7.04 -10.98 -8.33
C SER A 229 6.90 -11.56 -6.92
N TYR A 230 7.05 -12.88 -6.80
CA TYR A 230 7.00 -13.56 -5.50
C TYR A 230 8.04 -13.01 -4.50
N TYR A 231 9.24 -12.66 -4.97
CA TYR A 231 10.28 -12.03 -4.15
C TYR A 231 9.81 -10.70 -3.54
N HIS A 232 9.22 -9.81 -4.35
CA HIS A 232 8.70 -8.53 -3.86
C HIS A 232 7.48 -8.73 -2.94
N TYR A 233 6.59 -9.68 -3.26
CA TYR A 233 5.48 -10.09 -2.39
C TYR A 233 5.96 -10.59 -1.01
N PHE A 234 6.98 -11.45 -0.98
CA PHE A 234 7.54 -11.98 0.27
C PHE A 234 8.18 -10.88 1.13
N LEU A 235 9.07 -10.07 0.54
CA LEU A 235 9.81 -9.02 1.24
C LEU A 235 8.90 -7.90 1.76
N THR A 236 7.86 -7.52 1.04
CA THR A 236 6.92 -6.45 1.46
C THR A 236 5.73 -6.95 2.30
N GLY A 237 5.42 -8.25 2.22
CA GLY A 237 4.34 -8.88 2.98
C GLY A 237 4.74 -9.22 4.41
N LEU A 238 5.92 -9.82 4.61
CA LEU A 238 6.33 -10.36 5.92
C LEU A 238 6.43 -9.29 7.04
N PRO A 239 7.02 -8.09 6.84
CA PRO A 239 7.00 -7.04 7.87
C PRO A 239 5.60 -6.47 8.11
N TYR A 240 4.78 -6.40 7.05
CA TYR A 240 3.41 -5.86 7.12
C TYR A 240 2.49 -6.73 7.97
N VAL A 241 2.51 -8.06 7.82
CA VAL A 241 1.60 -8.94 8.57
C VAL A 241 1.85 -8.91 10.08
N TYR A 242 3.09 -8.74 10.53
CA TYR A 242 3.42 -8.55 11.95
C TYR A 242 2.90 -7.20 12.47
N ALA A 243 3.22 -6.10 11.77
CA ALA A 243 2.80 -4.75 12.17
C ALA A 243 1.27 -4.61 12.19
N GLU A 244 0.59 -5.09 11.15
CA GLU A 244 -0.87 -4.99 11.04
C GLU A 244 -1.58 -5.96 11.99
N SER A 245 -1.00 -7.12 12.34
CA SER A 245 -1.52 -7.99 13.42
C SER A 245 -1.57 -7.26 14.77
N ILE A 246 -0.55 -6.45 15.09
CA ILE A 246 -0.51 -5.61 16.29
C ILE A 246 -1.61 -4.55 16.22
N ARG A 247 -1.73 -3.81 15.10
CA ARG A 247 -2.81 -2.81 14.91
C ARG A 247 -4.22 -3.43 14.97
N ILE A 248 -4.39 -4.67 14.51
CA ILE A 248 -5.65 -5.41 14.64
C ILE A 248 -5.98 -5.66 16.11
N GLN A 249 -5.04 -6.13 16.93
CA GLN A 249 -5.32 -6.35 18.35
C GLN A 249 -5.54 -5.07 19.14
N GLN A 250 -4.80 -3.99 18.83
CA GLN A 250 -5.07 -2.65 19.37
C GLN A 250 -6.52 -2.22 19.11
N ARG A 251 -6.97 -2.24 17.85
CA ARG A 251 -8.37 -1.90 17.48
C ARG A 251 -9.40 -2.82 18.12
N ARG A 252 -9.11 -4.11 18.31
CA ARG A 252 -10.01 -5.09 18.96
C ARG A 252 -10.13 -4.89 20.47
N LEU A 253 -9.09 -4.40 21.14
CA LEU A 253 -9.10 -4.08 22.57
C LEU A 253 -9.75 -2.71 22.82
N ALA A 254 -9.44 -1.71 21.98
CA ALA A 254 -10.06 -0.39 22.03
C ALA A 254 -11.60 -0.45 21.89
N ARG A 255 -12.12 -1.26 20.96
CA ARG A 255 -13.57 -1.57 20.81
C ARG A 255 -14.24 -2.21 22.05
N ARG A 256 -13.46 -2.57 23.08
CA ARG A 256 -13.91 -3.15 24.35
C ARG A 256 -13.57 -2.27 25.56
N GLY A 257 -13.05 -1.05 25.35
CA GLY A 257 -12.55 -0.19 26.43
C GLY A 257 -11.29 -0.72 27.12
N LEU A 258 -10.51 -1.58 26.46
CA LEU A 258 -9.31 -2.21 27.02
C LEU A 258 -8.03 -1.65 26.39
N SER A 259 -7.01 -1.42 27.21
CA SER A 259 -5.68 -1.05 26.74
C SER A 259 -4.98 -2.21 26.01
N PHE A 260 -4.00 -1.89 25.16
CA PHE A 260 -3.21 -2.89 24.43
C PHE A 260 -2.53 -3.90 25.37
N TRP A 261 -2.01 -3.43 26.51
CA TRP A 261 -1.30 -4.27 27.48
C TRP A 261 -2.21 -5.21 28.30
N HIS A 262 -3.54 -5.12 28.17
CA HIS A 262 -4.46 -5.97 28.92
C HIS A 262 -4.19 -7.47 28.72
N ARG A 263 -4.18 -8.24 29.82
CA ARG A 263 -3.84 -9.68 29.90
C ARG A 263 -4.58 -10.62 28.93
N SER A 264 -5.67 -10.18 28.30
CA SER A 264 -6.37 -10.96 27.27
C SER A 264 -5.80 -10.80 25.85
N ASN A 265 -4.81 -9.92 25.64
CA ASN A 265 -4.19 -9.72 24.35
C ASN A 265 -3.37 -10.96 23.95
N PRO A 266 -3.60 -11.59 22.77
CA PRO A 266 -2.77 -12.69 22.31
C PRO A 266 -1.29 -12.30 22.09
N PHE A 267 -0.96 -11.01 21.96
CA PHE A 267 0.41 -10.49 21.89
C PHE A 267 1.34 -11.06 22.97
N TRP A 268 0.85 -11.29 24.20
CA TRP A 268 1.68 -11.87 25.27
C TRP A 268 2.18 -13.28 24.96
N LEU A 269 1.41 -14.09 24.23
CA LEU A 269 1.86 -15.40 23.74
C LEU A 269 2.89 -15.22 22.61
N TRP A 270 2.67 -14.26 21.71
CA TRP A 270 3.55 -14.02 20.58
C TRP A 270 4.93 -13.51 21.03
N ALA A 271 4.97 -12.53 21.92
CA ALA A 271 6.20 -12.03 22.54
C ALA A 271 6.94 -13.13 23.31
N ALA A 272 6.21 -13.97 24.05
CA ALA A 272 6.82 -15.13 24.73
C ALA A 272 7.45 -16.12 23.73
N MET A 273 6.80 -16.42 22.60
CA MET A 273 7.37 -17.30 21.57
C MET A 273 8.55 -16.66 20.83
N TRP A 274 8.47 -15.36 20.50
CA TRP A 274 9.55 -14.60 19.85
C TRP A 274 10.80 -14.46 20.72
N VAL A 275 10.70 -14.60 22.05
CA VAL A 275 11.86 -14.66 22.95
C VAL A 275 12.29 -16.11 23.21
N ALA A 276 11.34 -17.01 23.50
CA ALA A 276 11.66 -18.39 23.90
C ALA A 276 12.39 -19.19 22.82
N TRP A 277 12.01 -19.06 21.54
CA TRP A 277 12.66 -19.85 20.47
C TRP A 277 14.09 -19.40 20.15
N PRO A 278 14.40 -18.10 19.98
CA PRO A 278 15.78 -17.63 19.89
C PRO A 278 16.64 -18.00 21.11
N VAL A 279 16.12 -17.85 22.33
CA VAL A 279 16.85 -18.19 23.55
C VAL A 279 17.12 -19.70 23.63
N LEU A 280 16.14 -20.55 23.28
CA LEU A 280 16.33 -21.99 23.24
C LEU A 280 17.37 -22.39 22.17
N ALA A 281 17.34 -21.76 21.00
CA ALA A 281 18.33 -22.00 19.94
C ALA A 281 19.76 -21.58 20.35
N LEU A 282 19.89 -20.44 21.06
CA LEU A 282 21.15 -19.99 21.67
C LEU A 282 21.65 -20.96 22.76
N ILE A 283 20.77 -21.54 23.57
CA ILE A 283 21.13 -22.55 24.59
C ILE A 283 21.61 -23.86 23.94
N ILE A 284 21.00 -24.28 22.82
CA ILE A 284 21.29 -25.55 22.14
C ILE A 284 22.60 -25.53 21.33
N GLY A 285 22.99 -24.37 20.78
CA GLY A 285 24.14 -24.27 19.88
C GLY A 285 24.73 -22.87 19.70
N GLY A 286 24.51 -21.95 20.64
CA GLY A 286 24.98 -20.57 20.55
C GLY A 286 24.50 -19.86 19.29
N TRP A 287 25.35 -18.98 18.74
CA TRP A 287 25.05 -18.24 17.50
C TRP A 287 24.79 -19.14 16.29
N TRP A 288 25.40 -20.32 16.23
CA TRP A 288 25.13 -21.31 15.18
C TRP A 288 23.73 -21.92 15.32
N GLY A 289 23.33 -22.28 16.54
CA GLY A 289 21.97 -22.73 16.84
C GLY A 289 20.91 -21.66 16.49
N LEU A 290 21.17 -20.39 16.83
CA LEU A 290 20.29 -19.28 16.45
C LEU A 290 20.19 -19.11 14.92
N ALA A 291 21.32 -19.14 14.20
CA ALA A 291 21.33 -19.04 12.74
C ALA A 291 20.59 -20.22 12.07
N ALA A 292 20.77 -21.44 12.59
CA ALA A 292 20.05 -22.63 12.17
C ALA A 292 18.53 -22.52 12.38
N TRP A 293 18.09 -21.99 13.53
CA TRP A 293 16.67 -21.75 13.78
C TRP A 293 16.08 -20.65 12.89
N LEU A 294 16.79 -19.53 12.72
CA LEU A 294 16.39 -18.46 11.82
C LEU A 294 16.25 -18.96 10.37
N PHE A 295 17.14 -19.84 9.91
CA PHE A 295 17.03 -20.49 8.60
C PHE A 295 15.76 -21.36 8.51
N ILE A 296 15.49 -22.24 9.48
CA ILE A 296 14.28 -23.08 9.50
C ILE A 296 13.02 -22.21 9.46
N ALA A 297 12.96 -21.17 10.30
CA ALA A 297 11.83 -20.24 10.38
C ALA A 297 11.62 -19.47 9.07
N LEU A 298 12.68 -18.88 8.51
CA LEU A 298 12.62 -18.12 7.26
C LEU A 298 12.24 -19.03 6.08
N PHE A 299 12.81 -20.23 5.98
CA PHE A 299 12.51 -21.19 4.92
C PHE A 299 11.06 -21.72 5.01
N ALA A 300 10.55 -21.96 6.22
CA ALA A 300 9.15 -22.34 6.43
C ALA A 300 8.18 -21.20 6.06
N ALA A 301 8.47 -19.98 6.51
CA ALA A 301 7.69 -18.78 6.16
C ALA A 301 7.68 -18.51 4.65
N TRP A 302 8.83 -18.64 3.99
CA TRP A 302 8.96 -18.60 2.53
C TRP A 302 8.11 -19.69 1.89
N GLY A 303 8.26 -20.94 2.35
CA GLY A 303 7.56 -22.10 1.83
C GLY A 303 6.03 -22.04 1.92
N ILE A 304 5.47 -21.43 2.98
CA ILE A 304 4.02 -21.21 3.08
C ILE A 304 3.56 -19.97 2.31
N ARG A 305 4.26 -18.84 2.40
CA ARG A 305 3.85 -17.63 1.66
C ARG A 305 3.87 -17.84 0.13
N ALA A 306 4.66 -18.81 -0.35
CA ALA A 306 4.58 -19.30 -1.72
C ALA A 306 3.24 -19.99 -2.06
N VAL A 307 2.63 -20.72 -1.12
CA VAL A 307 1.26 -21.29 -1.27
C VAL A 307 0.24 -20.17 -1.40
N ASP A 308 0.22 -19.23 -0.44
CA ASP A 308 -0.77 -18.14 -0.41
C ASP A 308 -0.70 -17.27 -1.69
N TYR A 309 0.53 -16.97 -2.12
CA TYR A 309 0.82 -16.29 -3.39
C TYR A 309 0.20 -17.01 -4.59
N MET A 310 0.45 -18.33 -4.74
CA MET A 310 -0.15 -19.11 -5.83
C MET A 310 -1.69 -19.16 -5.73
N GLN A 311 -2.24 -19.23 -4.52
CA GLN A 311 -3.67 -19.35 -4.26
C GLN A 311 -4.48 -18.09 -4.56
N HIS A 312 -3.87 -16.90 -4.53
CA HIS A 312 -4.57 -15.63 -4.77
C HIS A 312 -4.01 -14.79 -5.94
N TYR A 313 -2.98 -15.26 -6.65
CA TYR A 313 -2.30 -14.50 -7.70
C TYR A 313 -3.25 -13.87 -8.73
N GLY A 314 -3.28 -12.54 -8.77
CA GLY A 314 -4.02 -11.72 -9.73
C GLY A 314 -5.54 -11.66 -9.52
N LEU A 315 -6.09 -12.36 -8.53
CA LEU A 315 -7.53 -12.45 -8.28
C LEU A 315 -7.96 -11.32 -7.33
N GLN A 316 -9.02 -10.60 -7.70
CA GLN A 316 -9.48 -9.42 -6.97
C GLN A 316 -11.01 -9.28 -6.91
N ARG A 317 -11.48 -8.62 -5.84
CA ARG A 317 -12.87 -8.27 -5.54
C ARG A 317 -13.13 -6.82 -5.92
N ILE A 318 -14.30 -6.59 -6.51
CA ILE A 318 -14.76 -5.26 -6.89
C ILE A 318 -15.34 -4.54 -5.67
N LEU A 319 -15.07 -3.23 -5.54
CA LEU A 319 -15.82 -2.37 -4.65
C LEU A 319 -17.17 -2.03 -5.28
N LYS A 320 -18.27 -2.34 -4.58
CA LYS A 320 -19.63 -1.99 -5.04
C LYS A 320 -19.94 -0.51 -4.75
N PRO A 321 -20.87 0.12 -5.49
CA PRO A 321 -21.25 1.54 -5.29
C PRO A 321 -21.70 1.93 -3.88
N ASN A 322 -22.00 0.96 -3.00
CA ASN A 322 -22.33 1.19 -1.58
C ASN A 322 -21.10 1.24 -0.65
N GLY A 323 -19.90 1.51 -1.19
CA GLY A 323 -18.65 1.63 -0.43
C GLY A 323 -18.13 0.33 0.18
N LYS A 324 -18.63 -0.83 -0.27
CA LYS A 324 -18.26 -2.15 0.28
C LYS A 324 -17.80 -3.10 -0.81
N TYR A 325 -16.71 -3.80 -0.54
CA TYR A 325 -16.27 -4.91 -1.37
C TYR A 325 -17.36 -5.97 -1.46
N GLU A 326 -17.48 -6.59 -2.62
CA GLU A 326 -18.38 -7.73 -2.79
C GLU A 326 -18.07 -8.87 -1.80
N ARG A 327 -19.07 -9.70 -1.51
CA ARG A 327 -18.85 -10.90 -0.69
C ARG A 327 -17.92 -11.84 -1.43
N ILE A 328 -16.98 -12.43 -0.70
CA ILE A 328 -16.07 -13.48 -1.17
C ILE A 328 -16.88 -14.61 -1.86
N GLN A 329 -16.45 -14.97 -3.06
CA GLN A 329 -16.98 -16.03 -3.90
C GLN A 329 -15.89 -17.07 -4.14
N PRO A 330 -16.26 -18.30 -4.57
CA PRO A 330 -15.30 -19.33 -4.94
C PRO A 330 -14.22 -18.84 -5.93
N HIS A 331 -14.57 -17.99 -6.89
CA HIS A 331 -13.65 -17.48 -7.90
C HIS A 331 -12.61 -16.46 -7.40
N HIS A 332 -12.58 -16.08 -6.13
CA HIS A 332 -11.52 -15.21 -5.56
C HIS A 332 -10.26 -15.97 -5.10
N SER A 333 -10.15 -17.26 -5.43
CA SER A 333 -8.96 -18.10 -5.17
C SER A 333 -8.81 -19.20 -6.23
N TRP A 334 -7.57 -19.62 -6.44
CA TRP A 334 -7.21 -20.73 -7.34
C TRP A 334 -7.31 -22.08 -6.62
N ASN A 335 -8.07 -23.02 -7.19
CA ASN A 335 -8.14 -24.41 -6.73
C ASN A 335 -7.07 -25.31 -7.34
N HIS A 336 -6.89 -26.49 -6.75
CA HIS A 336 -6.34 -27.66 -7.42
C HIS A 336 -6.87 -28.94 -6.74
N SER A 337 -7.44 -29.88 -7.48
CA SER A 337 -7.89 -31.18 -6.94
C SER A 337 -7.15 -32.34 -7.58
N SER A 338 -6.38 -33.04 -6.76
CA SER A 338 -5.54 -34.19 -7.12
C SER A 338 -5.08 -34.92 -5.86
N SER A 339 -4.49 -36.09 -6.04
CA SER A 339 -3.64 -36.86 -5.12
C SER A 339 -2.77 -36.01 -4.18
N SER A 340 -2.19 -34.90 -4.66
CA SER A 340 -1.32 -34.04 -3.84
C SER A 340 -2.04 -33.34 -2.67
N ASN A 341 -3.38 -33.29 -2.66
CA ASN A 341 -4.16 -32.82 -1.51
C ASN A 341 -3.97 -33.69 -0.25
N TYR A 342 -3.49 -34.93 -0.36
CA TYR A 342 -3.16 -35.76 0.80
C TYR A 342 -1.91 -35.26 1.57
N LEU A 343 -0.94 -34.62 0.89
CA LEU A 343 0.16 -33.92 1.55
C LEU A 343 -0.31 -32.56 2.07
N TYR A 344 -1.05 -31.82 1.25
CA TYR A 344 -1.48 -30.45 1.54
C TYR A 344 -2.77 -30.37 2.39
N PHE A 345 -3.14 -31.43 3.12
CA PHE A 345 -4.35 -31.50 3.95
C PHE A 345 -5.57 -30.82 3.31
N SER A 346 -5.90 -31.17 2.06
CA SER A 346 -6.99 -30.58 1.27
C SER A 346 -6.98 -29.05 1.04
N ILE A 347 -5.99 -28.27 1.49
CA ILE A 347 -6.02 -26.80 1.39
C ILE A 347 -5.96 -26.29 -0.05
N GLN A 348 -5.58 -27.14 -1.01
CA GLN A 348 -5.62 -26.78 -2.42
C GLN A 348 -7.06 -26.59 -2.94
N ARG A 349 -8.08 -26.99 -2.17
CA ARG A 349 -9.51 -26.72 -2.39
C ARG A 349 -9.91 -25.35 -1.79
N HIS A 350 -9.10 -24.34 -2.08
CA HIS A 350 -9.07 -23.07 -1.35
C HIS A 350 -10.34 -22.23 -1.52
N SER A 351 -11.02 -22.34 -2.65
CA SER A 351 -12.30 -21.67 -2.89
C SER A 351 -13.41 -22.17 -1.97
N ASP A 352 -13.43 -23.47 -1.71
CA ASP A 352 -14.41 -24.08 -0.80
C ASP A 352 -14.08 -23.73 0.67
N HIS A 353 -12.78 -23.59 0.98
CA HIS A 353 -12.31 -23.06 2.26
C HIS A 353 -12.75 -21.60 2.46
N HIS A 354 -12.58 -20.72 1.47
CA HIS A 354 -12.99 -19.32 1.57
C HIS A 354 -14.51 -19.09 1.62
N ASP A 355 -15.34 -19.98 1.06
CA ASP A 355 -16.78 -20.01 1.31
C ASP A 355 -17.11 -20.22 2.80
N LYS A 356 -16.43 -21.17 3.45
CA LYS A 356 -16.67 -21.53 4.86
C LYS A 356 -15.38 -21.96 5.57
N PRO A 357 -14.60 -21.01 6.12
CA PRO A 357 -13.28 -21.31 6.69
C PRO A 357 -13.32 -22.26 7.90
N THR A 358 -14.46 -22.33 8.57
CA THR A 358 -14.72 -23.26 9.67
C THR A 358 -15.04 -24.70 9.22
N ARG A 359 -15.07 -25.01 7.91
CA ARG A 359 -15.22 -26.38 7.41
C ARG A 359 -13.91 -27.16 7.70
N PRO A 360 -13.95 -28.35 8.35
CA PRO A 360 -12.75 -29.17 8.54
C PRO A 360 -12.15 -29.63 7.20
N TYR A 361 -10.82 -29.66 7.10
CA TYR A 361 -10.13 -30.01 5.85
C TYR A 361 -10.60 -31.29 5.11
N PRO A 362 -11.02 -32.40 5.76
CA PRO A 362 -11.46 -33.61 5.04
C PRO A 362 -12.79 -33.40 4.30
N LEU A 363 -13.53 -32.35 4.67
CA LEU A 363 -14.85 -32.02 4.12
C LEU A 363 -14.76 -30.90 3.07
N LEU A 364 -13.56 -30.35 2.79
CA LEU A 364 -13.32 -29.42 1.68
C LEU A 364 -13.47 -30.14 0.34
N HIS A 365 -14.16 -29.49 -0.60
CA HIS A 365 -14.48 -30.07 -1.92
C HIS A 365 -13.71 -29.42 -3.05
N GLY A 366 -13.34 -30.21 -4.05
CA GLY A 366 -13.03 -29.67 -5.37
C GLY A 366 -14.31 -29.06 -5.96
N LEU A 367 -14.26 -27.79 -6.33
CA LEU A 367 -15.32 -27.09 -7.07
C LEU A 367 -15.03 -27.18 -8.58
N PRO A 368 -16.06 -27.16 -9.45
CA PRO A 368 -15.85 -27.22 -10.89
C PRO A 368 -15.34 -25.88 -11.44
N GLU A 369 -14.70 -25.94 -12.62
CA GLU A 369 -13.96 -24.83 -13.21
C GLU A 369 -14.86 -23.68 -13.72
N ASP A 370 -16.17 -23.93 -13.86
CA ASP A 370 -17.20 -22.92 -14.09
C ASP A 370 -17.35 -21.97 -12.90
N THR A 371 -17.20 -22.50 -11.68
CA THR A 371 -17.49 -21.87 -10.39
C THR A 371 -16.25 -21.23 -9.78
N ALA A 372 -15.07 -21.84 -9.98
CA ALA A 372 -13.80 -21.34 -9.46
C ALA A 372 -12.62 -21.73 -10.36
N PRO A 373 -11.62 -20.86 -10.57
CA PRO A 373 -10.49 -21.15 -11.44
C PRO A 373 -9.54 -22.19 -10.80
N SER A 374 -8.87 -22.99 -11.63
CA SER A 374 -7.90 -24.01 -11.21
C SER A 374 -6.47 -23.65 -11.61
N LEU A 375 -5.48 -24.00 -10.80
CA LEU A 375 -4.07 -23.91 -11.18
C LEU A 375 -3.76 -24.91 -12.31
N PRO A 376 -2.96 -24.53 -13.31
CA PRO A 376 -2.69 -25.34 -14.51
C PRO A 376 -1.71 -26.51 -14.27
N SER A 377 -1.29 -26.75 -13.03
CA SER A 377 -0.42 -27.86 -12.63
C SER A 377 -0.43 -28.05 -11.10
N HIS A 378 0.15 -29.15 -10.64
CA HIS A 378 0.28 -29.44 -9.22
C HIS A 378 1.21 -28.45 -8.49
N TYR A 379 0.94 -28.22 -7.21
CA TYR A 379 1.62 -27.21 -6.39
C TYR A 379 3.15 -27.33 -6.44
N GLY A 380 3.71 -28.54 -6.55
CA GLY A 380 5.16 -28.73 -6.72
C GLY A 380 5.73 -28.04 -7.96
N SER A 381 5.15 -28.26 -9.15
CA SER A 381 5.62 -27.61 -10.39
C SER A 381 5.31 -26.11 -10.41
N MET A 382 4.19 -25.69 -9.81
CA MET A 382 3.89 -24.26 -9.65
C MET A 382 4.88 -23.56 -8.69
N MET A 383 5.37 -24.25 -7.65
CA MET A 383 6.44 -23.79 -6.77
C MET A 383 7.81 -23.73 -7.46
N THR A 384 8.13 -24.63 -8.38
CA THR A 384 9.32 -24.48 -9.23
C THR A 384 9.17 -23.29 -10.19
N LEU A 385 7.96 -23.07 -10.73
CA LEU A 385 7.69 -22.00 -11.70
C LEU A 385 7.78 -20.59 -11.09
N LEU A 386 7.31 -20.39 -9.86
CA LEU A 386 7.32 -19.06 -9.22
C LEU A 386 8.73 -18.51 -8.93
N LEU A 387 9.74 -19.38 -8.87
CA LEU A 387 11.17 -18.99 -8.78
C LEU A 387 11.66 -18.22 -10.01
N PHE A 388 10.94 -18.31 -11.13
CA PHE A 388 11.30 -17.67 -12.39
C PHE A 388 10.18 -16.70 -12.81
N PRO A 389 10.18 -15.44 -12.32
CA PRO A 389 9.05 -14.52 -12.52
C PRO A 389 8.62 -14.36 -13.98
N SER A 390 9.55 -14.31 -14.93
CA SER A 390 9.25 -14.24 -16.35
C SER A 390 8.55 -15.48 -16.91
N ALA A 391 8.74 -16.66 -16.33
CA ALA A 391 8.01 -17.88 -16.67
C ALA A 391 6.66 -17.95 -15.95
N TRP A 392 6.61 -17.55 -14.67
CA TRP A 392 5.37 -17.41 -13.90
C TRP A 392 4.38 -16.46 -14.58
N PHE A 393 4.79 -15.24 -14.92
CA PHE A 393 3.93 -14.24 -15.57
C PHE A 393 3.41 -14.72 -16.93
N ARG A 394 4.27 -15.33 -17.76
CA ARG A 394 3.87 -15.91 -19.05
C ARG A 394 2.83 -17.03 -18.92
N LYS A 395 2.79 -17.76 -17.81
CA LYS A 395 1.83 -18.84 -17.57
C LYS A 395 0.55 -18.37 -16.87
N MET A 396 0.67 -17.48 -15.88
CA MET A 396 -0.45 -17.11 -15.00
C MET A 396 -1.19 -15.85 -15.43
N ASN A 397 -0.53 -14.83 -16.01
CA ASN A 397 -1.22 -13.61 -16.42
C ASN A 397 -2.33 -13.90 -17.47
N PRO A 398 -2.13 -14.75 -18.49
CA PRO A 398 -3.22 -15.09 -19.43
C PRO A 398 -4.44 -15.74 -18.76
N LEU A 399 -4.22 -16.54 -17.71
CA LEU A 399 -5.28 -17.19 -16.94
C LEU A 399 -6.02 -16.17 -16.04
N VAL A 400 -5.31 -15.17 -15.50
CA VAL A 400 -5.95 -14.03 -14.81
C VAL A 400 -6.82 -13.23 -15.78
N GLU A 401 -6.35 -12.94 -17.00
CA GLU A 401 -7.18 -12.24 -17.99
C GLU A 401 -8.37 -13.09 -18.48
N GLU A 402 -8.25 -14.42 -18.53
CA GLU A 402 -9.39 -15.31 -18.79
C GLU A 402 -10.41 -15.29 -17.65
N TRP A 403 -9.95 -15.40 -16.41
CA TRP A 403 -10.78 -15.25 -15.22
C TRP A 403 -11.51 -13.90 -15.19
N ARG A 404 -10.83 -12.79 -15.53
CA ARG A 404 -11.45 -11.46 -15.67
C ARG A 404 -12.60 -11.47 -16.67
N ARG A 405 -12.37 -11.96 -17.89
CA ARG A 405 -13.41 -12.06 -18.94
C ARG A 405 -14.57 -12.97 -18.54
N LYS A 406 -14.30 -14.04 -17.78
CA LYS A 406 -15.28 -15.06 -17.39
C LYS A 406 -16.21 -14.61 -16.26
N PHE A 407 -15.65 -14.03 -15.21
CA PHE A 407 -16.41 -13.68 -14.00
C PHE A 407 -16.85 -12.21 -13.95
N TYR A 408 -16.23 -11.32 -14.74
CA TYR A 408 -16.52 -9.88 -14.76
C TYR A 408 -16.43 -9.28 -16.18
N PRO A 409 -17.26 -9.75 -17.14
CA PRO A 409 -17.23 -9.29 -18.53
C PRO A 409 -17.48 -7.78 -18.69
N ASP A 410 -18.12 -7.14 -17.71
CA ASP A 410 -18.44 -5.71 -17.72
C ASP A 410 -17.22 -4.81 -17.48
N ILE A 411 -16.14 -5.33 -16.87
CA ILE A 411 -14.94 -4.55 -16.54
C ILE A 411 -13.93 -4.60 -17.70
N LYS A 412 -13.94 -3.52 -18.49
CA LYS A 412 -13.11 -3.34 -19.69
C LYS A 412 -11.68 -2.88 -19.38
N ASP A 413 -11.51 -1.92 -18.47
CA ASP A 413 -10.19 -1.51 -17.97
C ASP A 413 -10.05 -1.88 -16.48
N TRP A 414 -8.98 -2.61 -16.18
CA TRP A 414 -8.63 -3.07 -14.84
C TRP A 414 -7.53 -2.24 -14.17
N ARG A 415 -6.89 -1.31 -14.89
CA ARG A 415 -5.75 -0.50 -14.40
C ARG A 415 -6.11 0.21 -13.10
N ALA A 416 -7.26 0.89 -13.06
CA ALA A 416 -7.77 1.55 -11.87
C ALA A 416 -7.87 0.62 -10.67
N LEU A 417 -8.40 -0.60 -10.85
CA LEU A 417 -8.55 -1.60 -9.79
C LEU A 417 -7.22 -2.29 -9.41
N SER A 418 -6.16 -2.15 -10.22
CA SER A 418 -4.81 -2.61 -9.88
C SER A 418 -3.88 -1.53 -9.32
N SER A 419 -4.26 -0.25 -9.42
CA SER A 419 -3.46 0.90 -8.98
C SER A 419 -3.17 0.86 -7.46
N GLU A 420 -2.01 1.36 -7.07
CA GLU A 420 -1.60 1.61 -5.68
C GLU A 420 -2.55 2.63 -5.02
N ALA A 421 -2.93 3.65 -5.78
CA ALA A 421 -3.96 4.65 -5.50
C ALA A 421 -5.27 4.02 -4.94
N TYR A 422 -5.87 3.10 -5.69
CA TYR A 422 -7.08 2.37 -5.30
C TYR A 422 -6.91 1.58 -4.00
N ARG A 423 -5.68 1.17 -3.67
CA ARG A 423 -5.44 0.37 -2.45
C ARG A 423 -5.58 1.19 -1.19
N HIS A 424 -5.29 2.48 -1.28
CA HIS A 424 -5.40 3.43 -0.19
C HIS A 424 -6.74 4.18 -0.19
N ARG A 425 -7.32 4.45 -1.37
CA ARG A 425 -8.63 5.13 -1.53
C ARG A 425 -9.59 4.35 -2.44
N PRO A 426 -10.12 3.21 -2.01
CA PRO A 426 -10.95 2.37 -2.88
C PRO A 426 -12.30 2.99 -3.24
N GLU A 427 -12.88 3.78 -2.35
CA GLU A 427 -14.05 4.62 -2.61
C GLU A 427 -13.89 5.53 -3.84
N SER A 428 -12.67 5.92 -4.21
CA SER A 428 -12.37 6.83 -5.31
C SER A 428 -12.18 6.16 -6.68
N VAL A 429 -12.59 4.89 -6.86
CA VAL A 429 -12.48 4.17 -8.17
C VAL A 429 -12.91 4.98 -9.39
N PRO A 430 -14.05 5.71 -9.41
CA PRO A 430 -14.47 6.45 -10.60
C PRO A 430 -13.44 7.51 -11.02
N LEU A 431 -12.94 8.28 -10.04
CA LEU A 431 -11.94 9.32 -10.22
C LEU A 431 -10.57 8.74 -10.61
N ILE A 432 -10.15 7.65 -9.97
CA ILE A 432 -8.90 6.94 -10.30
C ILE A 432 -8.95 6.42 -11.75
N SER A 433 -10.10 5.90 -12.18
CA SER A 433 -10.34 5.42 -13.54
C SER A 433 -10.37 6.55 -14.57
N GLU A 434 -10.99 7.69 -14.22
CA GLU A 434 -10.97 8.93 -15.01
C GLU A 434 -9.54 9.43 -15.22
N ILE A 435 -8.75 9.56 -14.15
CA ILE A 435 -7.37 10.05 -14.18
C ILE A 435 -6.45 9.14 -15.00
N ILE A 436 -6.56 7.81 -14.85
CA ILE A 436 -5.76 6.84 -15.61
C ILE A 436 -6.08 6.85 -17.12
N GLN A 437 -7.31 7.21 -17.50
CA GLN A 437 -7.72 7.30 -18.91
C GLN A 437 -7.42 8.69 -19.51
N GLY A 438 -7.62 9.77 -18.75
CA GLY A 438 -7.52 11.15 -19.24
C GLY A 438 -6.16 11.81 -19.07
N ALA A 439 -5.38 11.47 -18.03
CA ALA A 439 -4.15 12.19 -17.67
C ALA A 439 -3.02 11.26 -17.16
N PRO A 440 -2.26 10.61 -18.06
CA PRO A 440 -1.18 9.68 -17.70
C PRO A 440 -0.10 10.25 -16.77
N CYS A 441 0.15 11.56 -16.79
CA CYS A 441 1.10 12.21 -15.87
C CYS A 441 0.54 12.30 -14.43
N LEU A 442 -0.73 12.70 -14.28
CA LEU A 442 -1.40 12.70 -12.97
C LEU A 442 -1.53 11.28 -12.42
N ALA A 443 -1.84 10.31 -13.29
CA ALA A 443 -1.85 8.90 -12.92
C ALA A 443 -0.50 8.43 -12.36
N ARG A 444 0.63 8.85 -12.96
CA ARG A 444 1.98 8.51 -12.46
C ARG A 444 2.22 9.06 -11.05
N TYR A 445 1.89 10.32 -10.79
CA TYR A 445 2.03 10.91 -9.45
C TYR A 445 1.08 10.26 -8.43
N MET A 446 -0.17 9.98 -8.81
CA MET A 446 -1.18 9.31 -7.97
C MET A 446 -0.79 7.86 -7.58
N GLU A 447 -0.05 7.14 -8.43
CA GLU A 447 0.48 5.80 -8.15
C GLU A 447 1.66 5.81 -7.15
N VAL A 448 2.41 6.91 -7.06
CA VAL A 448 3.52 7.09 -6.11
C VAL A 448 3.03 7.71 -4.80
N CYS A 449 2.21 8.76 -4.91
CA CYS A 449 1.66 9.54 -3.82
C CYS A 449 0.12 9.38 -3.79
N TYR A 450 -0.35 8.28 -3.20
CA TYR A 450 -1.78 8.01 -3.05
C TYR A 450 -2.59 9.06 -2.23
N PRO A 451 -2.02 9.88 -1.30
CA PRO A 451 -2.77 10.92 -0.60
C PRO A 451 -3.34 12.01 -1.52
N LEU A 452 -2.77 12.23 -2.70
CA LEU A 452 -3.24 13.25 -3.67
C LEU A 452 -4.73 13.11 -4.02
N ILE A 453 -5.29 11.91 -3.89
CA ILE A 453 -6.71 11.60 -4.10
C ILE A 453 -7.61 12.29 -3.05
N ASP A 454 -7.08 12.56 -1.85
CA ASP A 454 -7.79 13.25 -0.78
C ASP A 454 -8.00 14.74 -1.13
N SER A 455 -7.00 15.40 -1.73
CA SER A 455 -7.12 16.82 -2.15
C SER A 455 -8.31 17.08 -3.06
N VAL A 456 -8.58 16.16 -3.99
CA VAL A 456 -9.67 16.23 -4.99
C VAL A 456 -10.98 15.56 -4.53
N THR A 457 -10.99 14.89 -3.38
CA THR A 457 -12.21 14.38 -2.74
C THR A 457 -12.61 15.15 -1.48
N GLY A 458 -11.76 16.07 -1.02
CA GLY A 458 -12.01 16.95 0.12
C GLY A 458 -12.99 18.11 -0.17
N PRO A 459 -13.50 18.79 0.88
CA PRO A 459 -14.51 19.84 0.72
C PRO A 459 -14.05 21.04 -0.09
N GLN A 460 -12.81 21.51 0.07
CA GLN A 460 -12.27 22.68 -0.65
C GLN A 460 -12.41 22.50 -2.18
N PHE A 461 -11.98 21.36 -2.72
CA PHE A 461 -12.08 21.08 -4.15
C PHE A 461 -13.53 21.08 -4.66
N GLN A 462 -14.43 20.45 -3.89
CA GLN A 462 -15.85 20.31 -4.25
C GLN A 462 -16.64 21.61 -4.12
N GLN A 463 -16.33 22.48 -3.15
CA GLN A 463 -16.99 23.77 -2.95
C GLN A 463 -16.78 24.71 -4.14
N ILE A 464 -15.61 24.66 -4.78
CA ILE A 464 -15.28 25.46 -5.98
C ILE A 464 -15.71 24.70 -7.26
N THR A 465 -16.86 24.05 -7.21
CA THR A 465 -17.49 23.34 -8.34
C THR A 465 -18.97 23.71 -8.42
N ILE A 466 -19.44 24.13 -9.59
CA ILE A 466 -20.84 24.51 -9.80
C ILE A 466 -21.70 23.23 -9.84
N PRO A 467 -22.73 23.09 -8.99
CA PRO A 467 -23.58 21.90 -8.98
C PRO A 467 -24.39 21.71 -10.27
N ASP A 468 -24.44 20.47 -10.78
CA ASP A 468 -25.20 20.08 -11.98
C ASP A 468 -26.72 20.37 -11.91
N ASN A 469 -27.26 20.59 -10.70
CA ASN A 469 -28.69 20.76 -10.47
C ASN A 469 -29.22 22.19 -10.74
N ILE A 470 -28.38 23.12 -11.20
CA ILE A 470 -28.76 24.51 -11.47
C ILE A 470 -29.55 24.66 -12.79
N GLY A 471 -29.53 23.64 -13.66
CA GLY A 471 -30.36 23.61 -14.87
C GLY A 471 -29.85 24.46 -16.05
N MET A 472 -28.56 24.76 -16.06
CA MET A 472 -27.83 25.31 -17.22
C MET A 472 -27.58 24.21 -18.26
N GLU A 473 -27.42 24.58 -19.53
CA GLU A 473 -26.94 23.63 -20.56
C GLU A 473 -25.46 23.29 -20.33
N PRO A 474 -24.95 22.11 -20.77
CA PRO A 474 -23.59 21.66 -20.44
C PRO A 474 -22.46 22.62 -20.84
N ASP A 475 -22.59 23.30 -21.98
CA ASP A 475 -21.60 24.29 -22.44
C ASP A 475 -21.64 25.58 -21.61
N GLU A 476 -22.83 25.98 -21.14
CA GLU A 476 -23.01 27.13 -20.24
C GLU A 476 -22.43 26.84 -18.86
N LEU A 477 -22.69 25.64 -18.33
CA LEU A 477 -22.14 25.15 -17.06
C LEU A 477 -20.59 25.11 -17.13
N LEU A 478 -20.02 24.60 -18.22
CA LEU A 478 -18.57 24.59 -18.44
C LEU A 478 -17.97 26.00 -18.55
N PHE A 479 -18.67 26.93 -19.21
CA PHE A 479 -18.25 28.34 -19.30
C PHE A 479 -18.31 29.04 -17.93
N ALA A 480 -19.40 28.87 -17.18
CA ALA A 480 -19.55 29.40 -15.83
C ALA A 480 -18.50 28.81 -14.87
N GLN A 481 -18.23 27.51 -14.96
CA GLN A 481 -17.23 26.81 -14.15
C GLN A 481 -15.80 27.32 -14.42
N ARG A 482 -15.46 27.62 -15.69
CA ARG A 482 -14.21 28.29 -16.06
C ARG A 482 -14.13 29.71 -15.51
N GLY A 483 -15.23 30.46 -15.59
CA GLY A 483 -15.34 31.81 -15.02
C GLY A 483 -15.09 31.82 -13.51
N LEU A 484 -15.79 30.96 -12.76
CA LEU A 484 -15.62 30.79 -11.32
C LEU A 484 -14.18 30.44 -10.94
N LEU A 485 -13.54 29.50 -11.63
CA LEU A 485 -12.16 29.09 -11.30
C LEU A 485 -11.12 30.15 -11.68
N ARG A 486 -11.39 30.97 -12.70
CA ARG A 486 -10.55 32.12 -13.06
C ARG A 486 -10.68 33.26 -12.04
N LEU A 487 -11.86 33.43 -11.44
CA LEU A 487 -12.05 34.34 -10.30
C LEU A 487 -11.36 33.80 -9.05
N TYR A 488 -11.63 32.54 -8.68
CA TYR A 488 -11.05 31.91 -7.50
C TYR A 488 -9.51 31.96 -7.53
N TYR A 489 -8.86 31.28 -8.49
CA TYR A 489 -7.39 31.26 -8.56
C TYR A 489 -6.76 32.59 -9.06
N GLY A 490 -7.57 33.57 -9.47
CA GLY A 490 -7.10 34.88 -9.94
C GLY A 490 -7.19 35.99 -8.89
N HIS A 491 -8.12 35.88 -7.94
CA HIS A 491 -8.50 36.94 -7.00
C HIS A 491 -8.83 36.47 -5.57
N GLU A 492 -9.44 35.30 -5.37
CA GLU A 492 -9.88 34.85 -4.02
C GLU A 492 -8.84 33.95 -3.33
N PHE A 493 -8.20 33.06 -4.07
CA PHE A 493 -7.06 32.27 -3.60
C PHE A 493 -5.78 33.08 -3.84
N GLY A 494 -5.68 34.15 -3.06
CA GLY A 494 -4.57 35.08 -3.06
C GLY A 494 -3.35 34.54 -2.32
N TYR A 495 -2.40 35.44 -2.12
CA TYR A 495 -1.09 35.11 -1.57
C TYR A 495 -1.11 34.92 -0.03
N PRO A 496 -1.80 35.76 0.77
CA PRO A 496 -1.99 35.50 2.20
C PRO A 496 -2.73 34.18 2.46
N GLU A 497 -3.78 33.91 1.68
CA GLU A 497 -4.62 32.73 1.83
C GLU A 497 -3.81 31.45 1.58
N MET A 498 -2.94 31.44 0.57
CA MET A 498 -2.02 30.31 0.34
C MET A 498 -1.03 30.08 1.49
N ILE A 499 -0.57 31.13 2.18
CA ILE A 499 0.33 30.97 3.34
C ILE A 499 -0.41 30.39 4.55
N GLU A 500 -1.67 30.79 4.77
CA GLU A 500 -2.53 30.23 5.82
C GLU A 500 -2.86 28.75 5.53
N ASP A 501 -3.27 28.42 4.29
CA ASP A 501 -3.70 27.09 3.86
C ASP A 501 -2.55 26.06 3.80
N MET A 502 -1.27 26.49 3.82
CA MET A 502 -0.09 25.60 3.89
C MET A 502 0.23 25.09 5.32
N ASP A 503 -0.42 25.61 6.38
CA ASP A 503 -0.25 25.20 7.80
C ASP A 503 1.21 25.22 8.31
N LEU A 504 2.07 26.05 7.72
CA LEU A 504 3.51 26.14 8.04
C LEU A 504 3.82 26.81 9.38
N ALA A 505 2.78 27.25 10.11
CA ALA A 505 2.89 27.96 11.38
C ALA A 505 3.08 27.05 12.61
N GLN A 506 3.11 25.71 12.42
CA GLN A 506 3.25 24.74 13.52
C GLN A 506 4.68 24.24 13.75
N THR A 507 5.67 24.68 12.96
CA THR A 507 7.08 24.26 13.12
C THR A 507 8.05 25.39 12.77
N ASP A 508 9.09 25.53 13.60
CA ASP A 508 10.18 26.50 13.43
C ASP A 508 11.35 25.94 12.58
N MET A 509 11.27 24.69 12.10
CA MET A 509 12.37 24.02 11.39
C MET A 509 12.19 24.04 9.87
N ALA A 510 13.13 24.65 9.15
CA ALA A 510 13.04 24.88 7.70
C ALA A 510 12.86 23.60 6.87
N VAL A 511 13.40 22.46 7.34
CA VAL A 511 13.24 21.15 6.68
C VAL A 511 11.80 20.64 6.74
N GLU A 512 11.12 20.78 7.88
CA GLU A 512 9.71 20.36 8.01
C GLU A 512 8.80 21.32 7.22
N VAL A 513 9.16 22.61 7.14
CA VAL A 513 8.50 23.58 6.27
C VAL A 513 8.64 23.21 4.79
N ALA A 514 9.80 22.67 4.36
CA ALA A 514 10.00 22.16 3.00
C ALA A 514 9.14 20.93 2.69
N GLU A 515 9.03 19.97 3.62
CA GLU A 515 8.16 18.79 3.46
C GLU A 515 6.68 19.21 3.39
N ASN A 516 6.21 20.07 4.31
CA ASN A 516 4.82 20.54 4.33
C ASN A 516 4.47 21.38 3.09
N ALA A 517 5.33 22.32 2.69
CA ALA A 517 5.14 23.12 1.49
C ALA A 517 5.18 22.26 0.21
N GLN A 518 5.91 21.16 0.19
CA GLN A 518 5.90 20.20 -0.91
C GLN A 518 4.56 19.46 -0.97
N ILE A 519 4.06 18.94 0.16
CA ILE A 519 2.80 18.20 0.24
C ILE A 519 1.65 19.10 -0.26
N TRP A 520 1.53 20.32 0.26
CA TRP A 520 0.51 21.27 -0.16
C TRP A 520 0.66 21.68 -1.65
N CYS A 521 1.88 21.97 -2.12
CA CYS A 521 2.10 22.28 -3.54
C CYS A 521 1.68 21.11 -4.45
N ASN A 522 1.94 19.88 -4.02
CA ASN A 522 1.57 18.68 -4.77
C ASN A 522 0.04 18.49 -4.79
N ASP A 523 -0.65 18.66 -3.66
CA ASP A 523 -2.12 18.59 -3.59
C ASP A 523 -2.77 19.68 -4.46
N GLN A 524 -2.33 20.92 -4.37
CA GLN A 524 -2.88 22.03 -5.17
C GLN A 524 -2.57 21.88 -6.67
N ALA A 525 -1.36 21.45 -7.03
CA ALA A 525 -1.01 21.13 -8.42
C ALA A 525 -1.84 19.96 -8.97
N PHE A 526 -2.07 18.91 -8.16
CA PHE A 526 -2.92 17.78 -8.55
C PHE A 526 -4.38 18.20 -8.76
N GLN A 527 -4.92 19.06 -7.88
CA GLN A 527 -6.25 19.66 -8.04
C GLN A 527 -6.37 20.45 -9.35
N ILE A 528 -5.41 21.35 -9.65
CA ILE A 528 -5.40 22.09 -10.93
C ILE A 528 -5.29 21.12 -12.12
N GLY A 529 -4.44 20.09 -12.01
CA GLY A 529 -4.30 19.06 -13.04
C GLY A 529 -5.61 18.34 -13.34
N VAL A 530 -6.37 17.92 -12.31
CA VAL A 530 -7.69 17.29 -12.49
C VAL A 530 -8.72 18.27 -13.06
N ARG A 531 -8.71 19.55 -12.66
CA ARG A 531 -9.55 20.59 -13.27
C ARG A 531 -9.18 20.85 -14.74
N MET A 532 -7.90 20.75 -15.11
CA MET A 532 -7.45 20.85 -16.50
C MET A 532 -7.85 19.64 -17.34
N MET A 533 -7.73 18.43 -16.78
CA MET A 533 -8.18 17.18 -17.42
C MET A 533 -9.69 17.21 -17.74
N ARG A 534 -10.50 17.76 -16.83
CA ARG A 534 -11.94 17.99 -17.04
C ARG A 534 -12.25 19.20 -17.93
N GLY A 535 -11.24 19.95 -18.38
CA GLY A 535 -11.42 21.16 -19.18
C GLY A 535 -12.01 22.36 -18.42
N HIS A 536 -12.14 22.28 -17.09
CA HIS A 536 -12.62 23.35 -16.21
C HIS A 536 -11.59 24.47 -16.05
N VAL A 537 -10.30 24.17 -16.24
CA VAL A 537 -9.20 25.16 -16.34
C VAL A 537 -8.48 24.93 -17.67
N LEU A 538 -8.14 26.01 -18.38
CA LEU A 538 -7.32 25.93 -19.59
C LEU A 538 -5.84 26.06 -19.22
N GLY A 539 -4.93 25.40 -19.95
CA GLY A 539 -3.49 25.42 -19.63
C GLY A 539 -2.86 26.82 -19.60
N GLN A 540 -3.38 27.75 -20.42
CA GLN A 540 -2.98 29.17 -20.40
C GLN A 540 -3.39 29.90 -19.10
N ASP A 541 -4.49 29.48 -18.48
CA ASP A 541 -5.08 30.08 -17.28
C ASP A 541 -4.51 29.44 -16.00
N ALA A 542 -3.96 28.22 -16.09
CA ALA A 542 -3.28 27.53 -14.99
C ALA A 542 -1.92 28.13 -14.61
N GLY A 543 -1.26 28.86 -15.51
CA GLY A 543 0.13 29.31 -15.29
C GLY A 543 0.32 30.32 -14.16
N ARG A 544 -0.60 31.28 -14.03
CA ARG A 544 -0.59 32.28 -12.93
C ARG A 544 -0.90 31.65 -11.56
N PRO A 545 -1.91 30.77 -11.41
CA PRO A 545 -2.13 29.97 -10.19
C PRO A 545 -0.92 29.13 -9.77
N LEU A 546 -0.29 28.42 -10.71
CA LEU A 546 0.92 27.63 -10.42
C LEU A 546 2.08 28.52 -9.97
N SER A 547 2.24 29.71 -10.57
CA SER A 547 3.23 30.69 -10.11
C SER A 547 2.92 31.32 -8.74
N ASN A 548 1.65 31.52 -8.36
CA ASN A 548 1.30 31.94 -7.00
C ASN A 548 1.77 30.91 -5.95
N MET A 549 1.55 29.62 -6.20
CA MET A 549 1.94 28.53 -5.28
C MET A 549 3.46 28.51 -5.08
N ALA A 550 4.22 28.69 -6.16
CA ALA A 550 5.68 28.78 -6.10
C ALA A 550 6.14 30.06 -5.37
N ASP A 551 5.54 31.23 -5.66
CA ASP A 551 5.85 32.47 -4.95
C ASP A 551 5.67 32.30 -3.42
N ALA A 552 4.54 31.72 -3.00
CA ALA A 552 4.19 31.54 -1.58
C ALA A 552 5.14 30.55 -0.87
N ALA A 553 5.40 29.40 -1.48
CA ALA A 553 6.32 28.40 -0.93
C ALA A 553 7.76 28.93 -0.84
N ILE A 554 8.29 29.51 -1.92
CA ILE A 554 9.66 30.07 -1.96
C ILE A 554 9.83 31.13 -0.87
N THR A 555 8.86 32.02 -0.70
CA THR A 555 8.93 33.09 0.30
C THR A 555 8.89 32.56 1.73
N GLN A 556 7.96 31.65 2.06
CA GLN A 556 7.86 31.16 3.44
C GLN A 556 9.04 30.23 3.79
N LEU A 557 9.61 29.51 2.83
CA LEU A 557 10.89 28.81 2.99
C LEU A 557 12.04 29.79 3.23
N ALA A 558 12.17 30.84 2.41
CA ALA A 558 13.20 31.87 2.57
C ALA A 558 13.08 32.59 3.92
N ARG A 559 11.85 32.85 4.38
CA ARG A 559 11.57 33.45 5.69
C ARG A 559 12.01 32.56 6.85
N VAL A 560 11.61 31.29 6.88
CA VAL A 560 11.98 30.40 8.00
C VAL A 560 13.47 30.12 8.01
N VAL A 561 14.10 29.97 6.83
CA VAL A 561 15.57 29.91 6.72
C VAL A 561 16.24 31.19 7.22
N LEU A 562 15.63 32.36 7.06
CA LEU A 562 16.14 33.63 7.56
C LEU A 562 15.97 33.73 9.08
N ASP A 563 14.80 33.41 9.61
CA ASP A 563 14.53 33.40 11.05
C ASP A 563 15.48 32.41 11.79
N GLU A 564 15.70 31.21 11.23
CA GLU A 564 16.72 30.25 11.69
C GLU A 564 18.16 30.80 11.61
N PHE A 565 18.48 31.55 10.54
CA PHE A 565 19.81 32.11 10.31
C PHE A 565 20.09 33.24 11.32
N VAL A 566 19.16 34.16 11.49
CA VAL A 566 19.26 35.30 12.42
C VAL A 566 19.42 34.81 13.86
N ALA A 567 18.69 33.76 14.25
CA ALA A 567 18.82 33.15 15.57
C ALA A 567 20.20 32.51 15.85
N TYR A 568 20.97 32.16 14.81
CA TYR A 568 22.26 31.45 14.95
C TYR A 568 23.50 32.30 14.63
N ARG A 569 23.43 33.20 13.64
CA ARG A 569 24.53 34.05 13.15
C ARG A 569 24.34 35.55 13.43
N GLY A 570 23.14 35.97 13.86
CA GLY A 570 22.75 37.38 13.87
C GLY A 570 22.22 37.85 12.49
N PRO A 571 21.86 39.13 12.35
CA PRO A 571 21.23 39.66 11.14
C PRO A 571 22.09 39.47 9.88
N VAL A 572 21.42 39.33 8.74
CA VAL A 572 22.05 39.49 7.43
C VAL A 572 22.48 40.96 7.30
N PRO A 573 23.76 41.26 6.99
CA PRO A 573 24.23 42.64 6.82
C PRO A 573 23.55 43.34 5.63
N GLY A 574 23.15 44.59 5.83
CA GLY A 574 22.51 45.43 4.81
C GLY A 574 21.12 45.92 5.22
N ASP A 575 20.50 46.73 4.36
CA ASP A 575 19.11 47.18 4.53
C ASP A 575 18.08 46.09 4.18
N GLY A 576 18.52 45.01 3.51
CA GLY A 576 17.72 43.82 3.23
C GLY A 576 18.29 42.89 2.17
N ILE A 577 17.59 41.78 1.96
CA ILE A 577 17.81 40.79 0.89
C ILE A 577 16.50 40.47 0.17
N ALA A 578 16.55 40.38 -1.16
CA ALA A 578 15.41 40.09 -2.02
C ALA A 578 15.69 38.90 -2.94
N PHE A 579 14.67 38.08 -3.20
CA PHE A 579 14.72 37.03 -4.22
C PHE A 579 13.93 37.46 -5.46
N VAL A 580 14.60 37.39 -6.61
CA VAL A 580 14.07 37.76 -7.93
C VAL A 580 13.97 36.49 -8.77
N ALA A 581 12.75 36.17 -9.23
CA ALA A 581 12.52 35.07 -10.14
C ALA A 581 12.69 35.47 -11.60
N LEU A 582 13.22 34.53 -12.39
CA LEU A 582 13.37 34.64 -13.84
C LEU A 582 12.43 33.67 -14.58
N GLY A 583 12.50 33.71 -15.91
CA GLY A 583 11.87 32.74 -16.80
C GLY A 583 10.38 32.57 -16.54
N ARG A 584 9.91 31.32 -16.44
CA ARG A 584 8.47 31.01 -16.30
C ARG A 584 7.87 31.47 -14.98
N LEU A 585 8.63 31.49 -13.87
CA LEU A 585 8.14 32.01 -12.60
C LEU A 585 8.08 33.54 -12.63
N GLY A 586 9.12 34.19 -13.18
CA GLY A 586 9.16 35.63 -13.41
C GLY A 586 7.99 36.12 -14.27
N GLU A 587 7.79 35.50 -15.44
CA GLU A 587 6.67 35.73 -16.37
C GLU A 587 5.28 35.32 -15.82
N ARG A 588 5.22 34.59 -14.69
CA ARG A 588 3.99 34.05 -14.09
C ARG A 588 3.23 33.08 -15.00
N ARG A 589 3.99 32.23 -15.69
CA ARG A 589 3.59 31.25 -16.72
C ARG A 589 4.17 29.85 -16.43
N MET A 590 4.18 29.43 -15.16
CA MET A 590 4.64 28.08 -14.82
C MET A 590 3.76 27.00 -15.43
N THR A 591 4.37 25.86 -15.73
CA THR A 591 3.70 24.58 -15.97
C THR A 591 3.99 23.64 -14.80
N PHE A 592 3.34 22.48 -14.76
CA PHE A 592 3.86 21.33 -14.01
C PHE A 592 5.32 21.04 -14.41
N GLU A 593 6.09 20.45 -13.48
CA GLU A 593 7.51 20.11 -13.66
C GLU A 593 8.37 21.30 -14.16
N SER A 594 8.07 22.54 -13.74
CA SER A 594 8.86 23.72 -14.16
C SER A 594 10.23 23.77 -13.47
N GLU A 595 11.23 24.27 -14.19
CA GLU A 595 12.53 24.64 -13.63
C GLU A 595 12.44 26.09 -13.12
N VAL A 596 12.93 26.35 -11.90
CA VAL A 596 12.81 27.64 -11.21
C VAL A 596 14.19 28.25 -11.02
N GLU A 597 14.37 29.43 -11.61
CA GLU A 597 15.60 30.22 -11.56
C GLU A 597 15.39 31.45 -10.67
N LEU A 598 16.22 31.59 -9.63
CA LEU A 598 16.21 32.73 -8.71
C LEU A 598 17.56 33.47 -8.70
N ILE A 599 17.54 34.76 -8.40
CA ILE A 599 18.71 35.57 -8.03
C ILE A 599 18.47 36.16 -6.64
N ALA A 600 19.47 36.10 -5.76
CA ALA A 600 19.50 36.87 -4.53
C ALA A 600 20.18 38.23 -4.75
N LEU A 601 19.49 39.31 -4.36
CA LEU A 601 20.01 40.67 -4.31
C LEU A 601 20.10 41.10 -2.84
N ALA A 602 21.24 41.59 -2.37
CA ALA A 602 21.42 42.10 -1.01
C ALA A 602 22.00 43.53 -1.05
N ASP A 603 21.57 44.39 -0.14
CA ASP A 603 21.92 45.82 -0.17
C ASP A 603 23.17 46.13 0.68
N GLY A 604 24.29 46.46 0.04
CA GLY A 604 25.52 46.93 0.71
C GLY A 604 26.64 45.89 0.89
N THR A 605 27.27 45.44 -0.21
CA THR A 605 28.44 44.51 -0.18
C THR A 605 29.71 45.05 -0.85
N SER A 606 30.05 46.32 -0.59
CA SER A 606 31.35 46.96 -0.87
C SER A 606 31.44 48.29 -0.08
N ASP A 607 32.51 48.67 0.64
CA ASP A 607 33.90 48.21 0.64
C ASP A 607 34.47 48.01 2.06
N ILE A 608 35.37 47.02 2.26
CA ILE A 608 36.36 47.03 3.35
C ILE A 608 37.71 46.51 2.84
N GLU A 609 38.43 47.30 2.03
CA GLU A 609 39.89 47.16 1.91
C GLU A 609 40.56 47.70 3.19
N GLY A 610 40.48 46.95 4.30
CA GLY A 610 41.00 47.40 5.58
C GLY A 610 41.15 46.31 6.64
N ASN A 611 42.40 46.06 7.06
CA ASN A 611 42.76 45.33 8.29
C ASN A 611 42.31 43.85 8.44
N GLY A 612 42.30 43.08 7.35
CA GLY A 612 42.68 41.66 7.38
C GLY A 612 41.81 40.66 8.16
N PHE A 613 40.67 41.06 8.71
CA PHE A 613 39.66 40.19 9.28
C PHE A 613 38.44 40.17 8.36
N VAL A 614 38.15 39.00 7.80
CA VAL A 614 36.97 38.78 6.94
C VAL A 614 35.72 38.74 7.82
N LEU A 615 34.85 39.74 7.65
CA LEU A 615 33.44 39.60 8.02
C LEU A 615 32.82 38.51 7.13
N GLU A 616 32.19 37.51 7.74
CA GLU A 616 31.64 36.37 7.01
C GLU A 616 30.56 36.80 5.99
N ASP A 617 30.55 36.13 4.84
CA ASP A 617 29.53 36.26 3.80
C ASP A 617 28.19 35.68 4.31
N ASN A 618 27.53 36.44 5.18
CA ASN A 618 26.24 36.05 5.77
C ASN A 618 25.14 35.95 4.71
N ALA A 619 25.15 36.80 3.69
CA ALA A 619 24.15 36.80 2.63
C ALA A 619 24.27 35.54 1.74
N GLY A 620 25.48 35.21 1.29
CA GLY A 620 25.73 33.98 0.54
C GLY A 620 25.61 32.71 1.41
N GLU A 621 25.90 32.76 2.71
CA GLU A 621 25.67 31.62 3.62
C GLU A 621 24.17 31.36 3.83
N PHE A 622 23.37 32.42 4.00
CA PHE A 622 21.92 32.33 3.97
C PHE A 622 21.42 31.72 2.64
N CYS A 623 21.95 32.16 1.50
CA CYS A 623 21.60 31.60 0.19
C CYS A 623 21.97 30.10 0.10
N ARG A 624 23.15 29.68 0.58
CA ARG A 624 23.58 28.27 0.63
C ARG A 624 22.67 27.42 1.54
N ARG A 625 22.18 27.98 2.65
CA ARG A 625 21.19 27.33 3.53
C ARG A 625 19.83 27.21 2.83
N PHE A 626 19.40 28.25 2.12
CA PHE A 626 18.16 28.23 1.34
C PHE A 626 18.21 27.21 0.20
N ASP A 627 19.25 27.18 -0.62
CA ASP A 627 19.39 26.22 -1.74
C ASP A 627 19.22 24.77 -1.27
N LYS A 628 19.76 24.41 -0.09
CA LYS A 628 19.58 23.07 0.49
C LYS A 628 18.12 22.75 0.80
N VAL A 629 17.42 23.67 1.48
CA VAL A 629 16.01 23.52 1.87
C VAL A 629 15.09 23.57 0.65
N ALA A 630 15.40 24.41 -0.33
CA ALA A 630 14.69 24.52 -1.60
C ALA A 630 14.87 23.26 -2.47
N ALA A 631 16.06 22.65 -2.47
CA ALA A 631 16.29 21.36 -3.10
C ALA A 631 15.44 20.25 -2.46
N GLU A 632 15.35 20.21 -1.13
CA GLU A 632 14.47 19.30 -0.38
C GLU A 632 12.99 19.51 -0.76
N TRP A 633 12.50 20.76 -0.80
CA TRP A 633 11.14 21.11 -1.27
C TRP A 633 10.85 20.67 -2.72
N SER A 634 11.84 20.73 -3.62
CA SER A 634 11.68 20.31 -5.03
C SER A 634 11.68 18.78 -5.23
N ALA A 635 12.19 18.00 -4.27
CA ALA A 635 12.43 16.57 -4.45
C ALA A 635 11.13 15.75 -4.38
N ASN A 636 10.61 15.33 -5.55
CA ASN A 636 9.28 14.71 -5.78
C ASN A 636 8.10 15.70 -5.83
N ASN A 637 8.38 16.95 -6.19
CA ASN A 637 7.37 17.99 -6.38
C ASN A 637 6.70 17.89 -7.78
N MET A 638 5.43 18.28 -7.90
CA MET A 638 4.62 18.33 -9.13
C MET A 638 4.70 19.68 -9.84
N LEU A 639 4.92 20.74 -9.08
CA LEU A 639 4.99 22.12 -9.55
C LEU A 639 6.41 22.46 -10.05
N VAL A 640 7.43 22.05 -9.27
CA VAL A 640 8.83 22.35 -9.52
C VAL A 640 9.63 21.07 -9.76
N LYS A 641 10.38 21.01 -10.87
CA LYS A 641 11.31 19.93 -11.20
C LYS A 641 12.69 20.13 -10.56
N SER A 642 13.13 21.37 -10.49
CA SER A 642 14.38 21.80 -9.85
C SER A 642 14.34 23.30 -9.59
N ILE A 643 15.04 23.73 -8.55
CA ILE A 643 15.22 25.15 -8.19
C ILE A 643 16.71 25.46 -8.06
N SER A 644 17.12 26.67 -8.44
CA SER A 644 18.49 27.18 -8.27
C SER A 644 18.49 28.65 -7.89
N LEU A 645 19.25 28.99 -6.85
CA LEU A 645 19.53 30.38 -6.48
C LEU A 645 20.93 30.79 -6.95
N ARG A 646 21.05 31.93 -7.62
CA ARG A 646 22.34 32.63 -7.79
C ARG A 646 22.56 33.55 -6.58
N PRO A 647 23.57 33.28 -5.72
CA PRO A 647 23.84 34.11 -4.55
C PRO A 647 24.48 35.46 -4.94
N PRO A 648 24.51 36.46 -4.04
CA PRO A 648 25.17 37.74 -4.30
C PRO A 648 26.64 37.57 -4.69
N GLY A 649 27.17 38.47 -5.51
CA GLY A 649 28.58 38.49 -5.91
C GLY A 649 29.10 37.31 -6.76
N SER A 650 28.25 36.34 -7.13
CA SER A 650 28.66 35.07 -7.79
C SER A 650 29.20 35.17 -9.24
N GLY A 651 29.49 36.37 -9.72
CA GLY A 651 30.07 36.63 -11.05
C GLY A 651 30.11 38.12 -11.36
N PHE A 652 30.88 38.53 -12.37
CA PHE A 652 30.94 39.93 -12.81
C PHE A 652 29.65 40.41 -13.49
N ASP A 653 28.76 39.49 -13.87
CA ASP A 653 27.67 39.68 -14.84
C ASP A 653 26.27 39.43 -14.25
N ASN A 654 26.08 39.69 -12.96
CA ASN A 654 24.79 39.48 -12.27
C ASN A 654 23.87 40.73 -12.30
N VAL A 655 22.56 40.50 -12.15
CA VAL A 655 21.56 41.57 -12.03
C VAL A 655 21.89 42.51 -10.88
N THR A 656 22.45 42.02 -9.76
CA THR A 656 22.92 42.84 -8.62
C THR A 656 23.86 43.95 -9.07
N GLY A 657 25.01 43.59 -9.64
CA GLY A 657 25.98 44.55 -10.15
C GLY A 657 25.48 45.28 -11.41
N ALA A 658 24.47 44.77 -12.13
CA ALA A 658 23.85 45.51 -13.23
C ALA A 658 23.00 46.68 -12.71
N LEU A 659 22.14 46.47 -11.71
CA LEU A 659 21.31 47.52 -11.13
C LEU A 659 22.19 48.59 -10.45
N GLU A 660 23.27 48.20 -9.77
CA GLU A 660 24.25 49.11 -9.17
C GLU A 660 25.08 49.90 -10.20
N ARG A 661 25.50 49.28 -11.32
CA ARG A 661 26.38 49.95 -12.32
C ARG A 661 25.60 50.69 -13.41
N PHE A 662 24.39 50.28 -13.80
CA PHE A 662 23.61 51.01 -14.80
C PHE A 662 23.04 52.34 -14.27
N ALA A 663 22.82 52.45 -12.95
CA ALA A 663 22.60 53.73 -12.28
C ALA A 663 23.79 54.71 -12.49
N ASN A 664 25.02 54.18 -12.47
CA ASN A 664 26.26 54.94 -12.56
C ASN A 664 26.83 55.13 -13.99
N GLY A 665 26.24 54.49 -15.01
CA GLY A 665 26.28 54.97 -16.40
C GLY A 665 27.45 54.49 -17.28
N ALA A 666 27.60 53.18 -17.49
CA ALA A 666 28.50 52.62 -18.51
C ALA A 666 27.84 51.52 -19.37
N GLY A 667 28.08 51.54 -20.68
CA GLY A 667 27.75 50.47 -21.63
C GLY A 667 26.31 50.45 -22.19
N GLU A 668 26.13 49.74 -23.30
CA GLU A 668 24.84 49.15 -23.68
C GLU A 668 24.68 47.79 -22.97
N PRO A 669 23.46 47.38 -22.57
CA PRO A 669 23.23 46.08 -21.93
C PRO A 669 23.27 44.93 -22.93
N ASP A 670 23.90 43.82 -22.55
CA ASP A 670 23.99 42.60 -23.36
C ASP A 670 22.61 41.91 -23.51
N ALA A 671 22.46 41.11 -24.56
CA ALA A 671 21.21 40.44 -24.92
C ALA A 671 20.69 39.50 -23.82
N ASP A 672 21.57 38.79 -23.10
CA ASP A 672 21.15 37.94 -22.00
C ASP A 672 20.77 38.76 -20.74
N VAL A 673 21.42 39.89 -20.45
CA VAL A 673 20.99 40.82 -19.39
C VAL A 673 19.60 41.39 -19.67
N LEU A 674 19.32 41.72 -20.93
CA LEU A 674 17.99 42.16 -21.37
C LEU A 674 16.94 41.05 -21.25
N ARG A 675 17.31 39.82 -21.60
CA ARG A 675 16.45 38.64 -21.49
C ARG A 675 16.08 38.33 -20.04
N GLU A 676 17.06 38.37 -19.13
CA GLU A 676 16.82 38.27 -17.70
C GLU A 676 15.88 39.40 -17.25
N ALA A 677 16.20 40.67 -17.54
CA ALA A 677 15.43 41.84 -17.11
C ALA A 677 13.97 41.87 -17.61
N VAL A 678 13.67 41.31 -18.78
CA VAL A 678 12.29 41.15 -19.29
C VAL A 678 11.48 40.15 -18.46
N SER A 679 12.12 39.08 -17.98
CA SER A 679 11.46 38.06 -17.15
C SER A 679 11.50 38.37 -15.64
N ALA A 680 12.48 39.16 -15.20
CA ALA A 680 12.81 39.38 -13.80
C ALA A 680 11.66 40.02 -13.01
N ARG A 681 11.28 39.39 -11.89
CA ARG A 681 10.23 39.84 -10.96
C ARG A 681 10.58 39.47 -9.53
N ILE A 682 10.39 40.39 -8.58
CA ILE A 682 10.51 40.07 -7.15
C ILE A 682 9.49 38.98 -6.74
N VAL A 683 9.97 38.03 -5.95
CA VAL A 683 9.15 37.05 -5.23
C VAL A 683 8.94 37.54 -3.79
N CYS A 684 10.02 37.86 -3.10
CA CYS A 684 10.01 38.36 -1.71
C CYS A 684 11.18 39.28 -1.41
N VAL A 685 11.01 40.12 -0.38
CA VAL A 685 12.04 41.00 0.20
C VAL A 685 11.98 40.87 1.72
N PHE A 686 13.14 40.80 2.36
CA PHE A 686 13.29 40.79 3.82
C PHE A 686 14.29 41.87 4.24
N GLY A 687 13.90 42.75 5.16
CA GLY A 687 14.71 43.89 5.61
C GLY A 687 13.84 44.94 6.28
N ASP A 688 14.44 46.04 6.74
CA ASP A 688 13.73 47.11 7.46
C ASP A 688 12.85 47.96 6.54
N ARG A 689 13.17 48.01 5.23
CA ARG A 689 12.52 48.87 4.22
C ARG A 689 12.21 48.12 2.92
N PRO A 690 11.35 47.06 2.96
CA PRO A 690 11.14 46.16 1.82
C PRO A 690 10.51 46.84 0.60
N ASP A 691 9.61 47.81 0.82
CA ASP A 691 8.95 48.56 -0.26
C ASP A 691 9.96 49.44 -1.02
N GLU A 692 10.86 50.12 -0.31
CA GLU A 692 11.90 50.99 -0.90
C GLU A 692 12.93 50.18 -1.71
N PHE A 693 13.27 48.97 -1.26
CA PHE A 693 14.08 48.02 -2.04
C PHE A 693 13.34 47.62 -3.33
N ALA A 694 12.05 47.31 -3.24
CA ALA A 694 11.25 46.92 -4.39
C ALA A 694 11.07 48.05 -5.42
N GLU A 695 10.88 49.29 -4.96
CA GLU A 695 10.85 50.48 -5.82
C GLU A 695 12.21 50.69 -6.52
N ARG A 696 13.34 50.61 -5.80
CA ARG A 696 14.70 50.69 -6.37
C ARG A 696 14.95 49.61 -7.43
N PHE A 697 14.52 48.38 -7.17
CA PHE A 697 14.62 47.28 -8.14
C PHE A 697 13.81 47.56 -9.41
N GLU A 698 12.55 47.99 -9.27
CA GLU A 698 11.67 48.25 -10.42
C GLU A 698 12.10 49.49 -11.22
N GLU A 699 12.59 50.55 -10.57
CA GLU A 699 13.18 51.70 -11.26
C GLU A 699 14.40 51.28 -12.10
N ALA A 700 15.34 50.55 -11.48
CA ALA A 700 16.56 50.13 -12.16
C ALA A 700 16.27 49.11 -13.29
N ARG A 701 15.35 48.14 -13.07
CA ARG A 701 14.85 47.21 -14.11
C ARG A 701 14.22 47.98 -15.28
N ARG A 702 13.34 48.94 -14.98
CA ARG A 702 12.70 49.81 -15.98
C ARG A 702 13.73 50.66 -16.74
N SER A 703 14.79 51.12 -16.07
CA SER A 703 15.86 51.91 -16.70
C SER A 703 16.62 51.11 -17.77
N ILE A 704 16.91 49.83 -17.51
CA ILE A 704 17.58 48.92 -18.44
C ILE A 704 16.71 48.72 -19.70
N LEU A 705 15.42 48.40 -19.50
CA LEU A 705 14.46 48.19 -20.58
C LEU A 705 14.25 49.46 -21.44
N LEU A 706 14.17 50.64 -20.81
CA LEU A 706 14.00 51.91 -21.52
C LEU A 706 15.24 52.33 -22.33
N ARG A 707 16.46 52.08 -21.83
CA ARG A 707 17.70 52.40 -22.57
C ARG A 707 17.83 51.56 -23.84
N HIS A 708 17.50 50.27 -23.78
CA HIS A 708 17.47 49.43 -24.98
C HIS A 708 16.40 49.87 -25.98
N ALA A 709 15.18 50.21 -25.52
CA ALA A 709 14.13 50.74 -26.38
C ALA A 709 14.53 52.06 -27.09
N ALA A 710 15.34 52.90 -26.44
CA ALA A 710 15.89 54.11 -27.06
C ALA A 710 16.95 53.81 -28.13
N SER A 711 17.93 52.93 -27.85
CA SER A 711 18.94 52.50 -28.83
C SER A 711 18.30 51.86 -30.06
N ALA A 712 17.35 50.95 -29.86
CA ALA A 712 16.59 50.33 -30.94
C ALA A 712 15.78 51.33 -31.79
N ALA A 713 15.29 52.42 -31.20
CA ALA A 713 14.57 53.47 -31.92
C ALA A 713 15.50 54.34 -32.79
N ASP A 714 16.73 54.61 -32.34
CA ASP A 714 17.68 55.43 -33.10
C ASP A 714 18.28 54.67 -34.30
N ILE A 715 18.38 53.33 -34.23
CA ILE A 715 18.72 52.46 -35.38
C ILE A 715 17.68 52.56 -36.52
N VAL A 716 16.42 52.90 -36.20
CA VAL A 716 15.31 52.98 -37.16
C VAL A 716 15.20 54.38 -37.81
N ARG A 717 15.98 55.37 -37.38
CA ARG A 717 16.01 56.69 -38.05
C ARG A 717 16.72 56.59 -39.41
N PRO A 718 16.07 56.92 -40.54
CA PRO A 718 16.76 56.95 -41.82
C PRO A 718 17.81 58.07 -41.84
N SER A 719 19.00 57.75 -42.36
CA SER A 719 20.06 58.74 -42.58
C SER A 719 19.56 59.87 -43.48
N PRO A 720 19.72 61.15 -43.10
CA PRO A 720 19.25 62.27 -43.89
C PRO A 720 20.05 62.39 -45.20
N ARG A 721 19.32 62.41 -46.32
CA ARG A 721 19.79 62.72 -47.68
C ARG A 721 18.87 63.77 -48.29
#